data_AF-A0A2V8XA01-F1
#
_entry.id   AF-A0A2V8XA01-F1
#
_cell.length_a   1.000
_cell.length_b   1.000
_cell.length_c   1.000
_cell.angle_alpha   90.00
_cell.angle_beta   90.00
_cell.angle_gamma   90.00
#
_symmetry.space_group_name_H-M   'P 1'
#
loop_
_entity.id
_entity.type
_entity.pdbx_description
1 polymer ?
#
loop_
_entity_poly.entity_id
_entity_poly.type
_entity_poly.pdbx_seq_one_letter_code
_entity_poly.pdbx_strand_id
1 'polypeptide(L)'
;MNTLNTAVSRVAESLDQVAQLNARYRAGEVHAYVPEALRESERSLEKLIEKHLPASHAALEAASRALFFSLPVAFNPAESVGPYLAVIDRDAAGQPYRFLDMGALLATNAFGENDPAVVRAVLESLPFVTSRYAHSEYQTVLSLRLKAELNRIAPAGIPRHFVVNTGAEAVENAIKSVLLNRVMTSQDGEGGFVVSFEGAFHGRTLGALAVTHRKKSRLGFPTFDWPHILFPAEEAGSPKETARREEHSLKQLWDLLVSGRIPRAEKSRDTYRREMDAVDEFLAQPGGDLSAFVQAQRANLSSEVVRRSQRVAAVLVEPIQGEGGVRMASARFMRKLRLLTRIYDVPLVFDEVQTGWGMTGRLWAHELFDLPCPPDVVTWAKKAQNGVLFVSEELATFFQEEKKFNTTWEGDSVGIVRLLALLDKLDLDQVRRTGERARSGLEALTREYREILKNVRGAGVMLGIEVMRADWCDTLRDRAFRRGLVLLPAGERALRFYPRYDTEPSAIDEALSILRLAIEDLVGGRVDSDVTTPPEIRVGKLAIPLDTVEIVDLTPAGFEAHKLQILAVEEERYGGTGHCRPGVRRTGRRPLLQFPLETLESTASNPRAIGIALRDRVSARLVGYALGSALENHDEEGVRSDPRFGENNTFYLHAMAVLPTVQNCVEIENVLLESLRTRAIAAEFEFLSTLIEDRLRETGPAWFHSAAILLRIDNYLGSGSCFAYLQAALQPAADPSPRAQTNT
;
A
#
# COMPACT_ATOMS: atom_id res chain seq x y z
N MET A 1 -13.08 22.83 41.40
CA MET A 1 -14.31 23.40 40.81
C MET A 1 -14.03 24.29 39.62
N ASN A 2 -13.11 25.27 39.70
CA ASN A 2 -12.86 26.21 38.59
C ASN A 2 -12.40 25.52 37.28
N THR A 3 -11.51 24.51 37.37
CA THR A 3 -11.02 23.74 36.22
C THR A 3 -12.08 22.84 35.57
N LEU A 4 -12.97 22.25 36.37
CA LEU A 4 -14.07 21.40 35.87
C LEU A 4 -15.12 22.25 35.14
N ASN A 5 -15.45 23.42 35.69
CA ASN A 5 -16.37 24.36 35.04
C ASN A 5 -15.81 24.85 33.70
N THR A 6 -14.52 25.16 33.63
CA THR A 6 -13.85 25.50 32.36
C THR A 6 -13.91 24.34 31.36
N ALA A 7 -13.69 23.09 31.81
CA ALA A 7 -13.78 21.93 30.94
C ALA A 7 -15.20 21.72 30.39
N VAL A 8 -16.22 21.85 31.23
CA VAL A 8 -17.63 21.74 30.81
C VAL A 8 -18.00 22.83 29.81
N SER A 9 -17.57 24.08 30.04
CA SER A 9 -17.79 25.19 29.09
C SER A 9 -17.17 24.88 27.72
N ARG A 10 -15.93 24.39 27.69
CA ARG A 10 -15.26 24.00 26.43
C ARG A 10 -15.98 22.87 25.71
N VAL A 11 -16.50 21.88 26.43
CA VAL A 11 -17.28 20.79 25.82
C VAL A 11 -18.58 21.34 25.21
N ALA A 12 -19.27 22.26 25.88
CA ALA A 12 -20.47 22.90 25.35
C ALA A 12 -20.17 23.70 24.06
N GLU A 13 -19.11 24.51 24.07
CA GLU A 13 -18.66 25.25 22.88
C GLU A 13 -18.31 24.30 21.73
N SER A 14 -17.60 23.19 21.99
CA SER A 14 -17.27 22.19 20.97
C SER A 14 -18.53 21.52 20.40
N LEU A 15 -19.55 21.25 21.22
CA LEU A 15 -20.81 20.67 20.76
C LEU A 15 -21.57 21.61 19.83
N ASP A 16 -21.63 22.90 20.18
CA ASP A 16 -22.25 23.93 19.34
C ASP A 16 -21.52 24.06 18.00
N GLN A 17 -20.18 24.05 18.01
CA GLN A 17 -19.36 24.07 16.80
C GLN A 17 -19.60 22.85 15.91
N VAL A 18 -19.63 21.64 16.48
CA VAL A 18 -19.92 20.41 15.74
C VAL A 18 -21.31 20.48 15.10
N ALA A 19 -22.32 20.93 15.85
CA ALA A 19 -23.69 21.05 15.35
C ALA A 19 -23.80 22.08 14.20
N GLN A 20 -23.20 23.26 14.37
CA GLN A 20 -23.19 24.31 13.34
C GLN A 20 -22.46 23.86 12.09
N LEU A 21 -21.29 23.24 12.24
CA LEU A 21 -20.50 22.76 11.10
C LEU A 21 -21.22 21.62 10.35
N ASN A 22 -21.87 20.71 11.08
CA ASN A 22 -22.70 19.66 10.49
C ASN A 22 -23.89 20.25 9.71
N ALA A 23 -24.58 21.25 10.27
CA ALA A 23 -25.69 21.92 9.60
C ALA A 23 -25.24 22.58 8.28
N ARG A 24 -24.10 23.28 8.29
CA ARG A 24 -23.49 23.87 7.08
C ARG A 24 -23.13 22.82 6.04
N TYR A 25 -22.55 21.69 6.45
CA TYR A 25 -22.28 20.57 5.54
C TYR A 25 -23.55 20.03 4.90
N ARG A 26 -24.62 19.80 5.69
CA ARG A 26 -25.92 19.32 5.19
C ARG A 26 -26.62 20.35 4.30
N ALA A 27 -26.36 21.64 4.50
CA ALA A 27 -26.82 22.71 3.61
C ALA A 27 -25.99 22.84 2.33
N GLY A 28 -24.90 22.07 2.18
CA GLY A 28 -24.01 22.13 1.02
C GLY A 28 -23.08 23.33 1.01
N GLU A 29 -22.81 23.95 2.17
CA GLU A 29 -21.96 25.15 2.32
C GLU A 29 -20.50 24.84 2.68
N VAL A 30 -20.14 23.56 2.76
CA VAL A 30 -18.77 23.10 3.06
C VAL A 30 -18.22 22.43 1.81
N HIS A 31 -17.00 22.81 1.43
CA HIS A 31 -16.34 22.40 0.19
C HIS A 31 -14.87 22.07 0.45
N ALA A 32 -14.25 21.38 -0.51
CA ALA A 32 -12.80 21.26 -0.57
C ALA A 32 -12.20 22.64 -0.79
N TYR A 33 -11.22 22.98 0.04
CA TYR A 33 -10.59 24.29 0.03
C TYR A 33 -9.11 24.13 0.35
N VAL A 34 -8.26 24.33 -0.63
CA VAL A 34 -6.80 24.17 -0.52
C VAL A 34 -6.10 25.38 -1.14
N PRO A 35 -4.84 25.68 -0.77
CA PRO A 35 -4.11 26.78 -1.39
C PRO A 35 -4.05 26.63 -2.91
N GLU A 36 -4.37 27.70 -3.64
CA GLU A 36 -4.36 27.67 -5.12
C GLU A 36 -2.99 27.33 -5.69
N ALA A 37 -1.92 27.74 -5.00
CA ALA A 37 -0.54 27.42 -5.36
C ALA A 37 -0.23 25.92 -5.39
N LEU A 38 -1.02 25.06 -4.72
CA LEU A 38 -0.82 23.60 -4.83
C LEU A 38 -1.07 23.07 -6.25
N ARG A 39 -1.85 23.81 -7.06
CA ARG A 39 -2.17 23.48 -8.45
C ARG A 39 -0.98 23.71 -9.40
N GLU A 40 0.10 24.34 -8.94
CA GLU A 40 1.32 24.54 -9.73
C GLU A 40 2.03 23.20 -9.99
N SER A 41 1.83 22.65 -11.19
CA SER A 41 2.31 21.31 -11.54
C SER A 41 3.81 21.19 -11.76
N GLU A 42 4.49 22.29 -12.08
CA GLU A 42 5.94 22.32 -12.36
C GLU A 42 6.79 22.26 -11.07
N ARG A 43 6.16 22.25 -9.90
CA ARG A 43 6.84 22.21 -8.59
C ARG A 43 6.50 20.94 -7.83
N SER A 44 7.50 20.42 -7.11
CA SER A 44 7.28 19.25 -6.24
C SER A 44 6.25 19.57 -5.16
N LEU A 45 5.43 18.57 -4.84
CA LEU A 45 4.37 18.72 -3.84
C LEU A 45 5.00 19.10 -2.50
N GLU A 46 6.11 18.49 -2.12
CA GLU A 46 6.81 18.76 -0.85
C GLU A 46 7.22 20.23 -0.69
N LYS A 47 7.77 20.85 -1.74
CA LYS A 47 8.17 22.27 -1.71
C LYS A 47 6.97 23.19 -1.61
N LEU A 48 5.87 22.82 -2.27
CA LEU A 48 4.61 23.57 -2.19
C LEU A 48 3.99 23.45 -0.80
N ILE A 49 4.01 22.26 -0.19
CA ILE A 49 3.57 22.02 1.18
C ILE A 49 4.41 22.84 2.16
N GLU A 50 5.74 22.77 2.07
CA GLU A 50 6.64 23.54 2.94
C GLU A 50 6.33 25.04 2.91
N LYS A 51 6.07 25.58 1.72
CA LYS A 51 5.81 27.01 1.53
C LYS A 51 4.39 27.44 1.86
N HIS A 52 3.39 26.65 1.49
CA HIS A 52 1.98 27.05 1.50
C HIS A 52 1.15 26.36 2.59
N LEU A 53 1.69 25.30 3.22
CA LEU A 53 1.13 24.61 4.38
C LEU A 53 2.22 24.42 5.46
N PRO A 54 2.83 25.52 5.94
CA PRO A 54 4.00 25.49 6.81
C PRO A 54 3.72 24.85 8.18
N ALA A 55 2.49 24.91 8.70
CA ALA A 55 2.16 24.28 9.97
C ALA A 55 2.15 22.75 9.84
N SER A 56 1.54 22.23 8.77
CA SER A 56 1.62 20.80 8.43
C SER A 56 3.06 20.35 8.26
N HIS A 57 3.86 21.09 7.48
CA HIS A 57 5.26 20.77 7.27
C HIS A 57 6.02 20.70 8.60
N ALA A 58 5.93 21.73 9.44
CA ALA A 58 6.60 21.78 10.73
C ALA A 58 6.18 20.64 11.67
N ALA A 59 4.89 20.28 11.70
CA ALA A 59 4.39 19.16 12.52
C ALA A 59 4.94 17.81 12.06
N LEU A 60 5.00 17.58 10.74
CA LEU A 60 5.57 16.36 10.16
C LEU A 60 7.08 16.29 10.36
N GLU A 61 7.80 17.40 10.19
CA GLU A 61 9.24 17.47 10.44
C GLU A 61 9.57 17.24 11.93
N ALA A 62 8.80 17.82 12.85
CA ALA A 62 8.95 17.57 14.28
C ALA A 62 8.74 16.09 14.64
N ALA A 63 7.90 15.39 13.88
CA ALA A 63 7.65 13.96 14.04
C ALA A 63 8.60 13.07 13.21
N SER A 64 9.48 13.61 12.37
CA SER A 64 10.25 12.91 11.32
C SER A 64 11.04 11.66 11.75
N ARG A 65 11.27 11.48 13.05
CA ARG A 65 11.82 10.25 13.65
C ARG A 65 10.86 9.05 13.60
N ALA A 66 9.57 9.27 13.34
CA ALA A 66 8.61 8.20 13.14
C ALA A 66 8.84 7.54 11.78
N LEU A 67 8.68 6.21 11.75
CA LEU A 67 9.02 5.42 10.57
C LEU A 67 8.03 5.56 9.41
N PHE A 68 6.85 6.16 9.61
CA PHE A 68 5.80 6.20 8.60
C PHE A 68 4.98 7.49 8.66
N PHE A 69 4.88 8.18 7.53
CA PHE A 69 3.83 9.17 7.22
C PHE A 69 3.24 8.84 5.86
N SER A 70 1.96 9.12 5.63
CA SER A 70 1.29 8.74 4.37
C SER A 70 0.91 9.93 3.48
N LEU A 71 0.48 11.04 4.05
CA LEU A 71 0.09 12.25 3.33
C LEU A 71 0.91 13.43 3.84
N PRO A 72 1.27 14.39 2.98
CA PRO A 72 2.16 15.48 3.34
C PRO A 72 1.42 16.63 4.07
N VAL A 73 0.33 16.33 4.77
CA VAL A 73 -0.47 17.30 5.54
C VAL A 73 -0.85 16.73 6.90
N ALA A 74 -1.00 17.60 7.89
CA ALA A 74 -1.43 17.24 9.24
C ALA A 74 -2.92 17.59 9.41
N PHE A 75 -3.76 16.57 9.62
CA PHE A 75 -5.20 16.75 9.79
C PHE A 75 -5.55 17.25 11.19
N ASN A 76 -6.57 18.11 11.28
CA ASN A 76 -7.22 18.53 12.52
C ASN A 76 -8.66 17.98 12.57
N PRO A 77 -8.87 16.79 13.16
CA PRO A 77 -10.20 16.19 13.21
C PRO A 77 -11.26 17.08 13.87
N ALA A 78 -10.89 18.00 14.77
CA ALA A 78 -11.85 18.88 15.44
C ALA A 78 -12.59 19.85 14.50
N GLU A 79 -12.07 20.09 13.30
CA GLU A 79 -12.67 21.00 12.30
C GLU A 79 -13.12 20.28 11.01
N SER A 80 -13.02 18.95 11.00
CA SER A 80 -13.51 18.09 9.93
C SER A 80 -15.02 17.87 10.05
N VAL A 81 -15.69 17.59 8.94
CA VAL A 81 -17.12 17.31 8.93
C VAL A 81 -17.50 16.50 7.70
N GLY A 82 -18.39 15.52 7.83
CA GLY A 82 -18.80 14.73 6.67
C GLY A 82 -17.59 14.03 6.03
N PRO A 83 -17.40 14.11 4.69
CA PRO A 83 -16.19 13.64 4.03
C PRO A 83 -15.06 14.69 3.97
N TYR A 84 -15.23 15.89 4.54
CA TYR A 84 -14.24 16.96 4.47
C TYR A 84 -13.30 16.93 5.68
N LEU A 85 -12.02 16.64 5.43
CA LEU A 85 -10.95 16.59 6.41
C LEU A 85 -10.23 17.94 6.50
N ALA A 86 -10.36 18.63 7.62
CA ALA A 86 -9.59 19.85 7.87
C ALA A 86 -8.13 19.53 8.17
N VAL A 87 -7.23 20.42 7.76
CA VAL A 87 -5.82 20.41 8.17
C VAL A 87 -5.54 21.51 9.18
N ILE A 88 -4.42 21.44 9.87
CA ILE A 88 -4.02 22.44 10.88
C ILE A 88 -3.69 23.80 10.27
N ASP A 89 -3.41 23.85 8.96
CA ASP A 89 -3.15 25.08 8.23
C ASP A 89 -4.43 25.86 7.91
N ARG A 90 -4.28 27.18 7.87
CA ARG A 90 -5.36 28.14 7.61
C ARG A 90 -4.94 29.16 6.58
N ASP A 91 -5.92 29.78 5.94
CA ASP A 91 -5.70 30.97 5.11
C ASP A 91 -5.44 32.22 5.97
N ALA A 92 -5.24 33.37 5.29
CA ALA A 92 -5.01 34.65 5.95
C ALA A 92 -6.22 35.16 6.76
N ALA A 93 -7.43 34.66 6.48
CA ALA A 93 -8.65 34.99 7.23
C ALA A 93 -8.89 34.04 8.41
N GLY A 94 -8.04 33.02 8.61
CA GLY A 94 -8.17 32.02 9.66
C GLY A 94 -9.09 30.85 9.31
N GLN A 95 -9.58 30.76 8.08
CA GLN A 95 -10.38 29.63 7.61
C GLN A 95 -9.47 28.41 7.41
N PRO A 96 -9.80 27.22 7.96
CA PRO A 96 -8.97 26.03 7.78
C PRO A 96 -9.13 25.48 6.36
N TYR A 97 -8.02 25.01 5.80
CA TYR A 97 -8.04 24.26 4.55
C TYR A 97 -8.67 22.88 4.77
N ARG A 98 -9.40 22.38 3.77
CA ARG A 98 -10.14 21.12 3.81
C ARG A 98 -9.90 20.29 2.56
N PHE A 99 -9.64 19.01 2.77
CA PHE A 99 -9.55 17.99 1.73
C PHE A 99 -10.81 17.13 1.75
N LEU A 100 -11.37 16.83 0.59
CA LEU A 100 -12.47 15.91 0.39
C LEU A 100 -11.94 14.46 0.32
N ASP A 101 -12.35 13.62 1.26
CA ASP A 101 -11.92 12.23 1.40
C ASP A 101 -12.88 11.26 0.70
N MET A 102 -12.39 10.65 -0.39
CA MET A 102 -13.02 9.51 -1.06
C MET A 102 -12.24 8.21 -0.81
N GLY A 103 -11.50 8.13 0.30
CA GLY A 103 -10.89 6.92 0.83
C GLY A 103 -11.59 6.37 2.09
N ALA A 104 -12.52 7.13 2.68
CA ALA A 104 -13.24 6.80 3.92
C ALA A 104 -12.31 6.34 5.05
N LEU A 105 -11.17 7.03 5.20
CA LEU A 105 -10.08 6.66 6.10
C LEU A 105 -9.68 5.17 5.98
N LEU A 106 -9.30 4.72 4.78
CA LEU A 106 -9.03 3.30 4.46
C LEU A 106 -10.25 2.39 4.67
N ALA A 107 -11.45 2.90 4.33
CA ALA A 107 -12.74 2.24 4.53
C ALA A 107 -13.10 1.92 6.00
N THR A 108 -12.52 2.65 6.95
CA THR A 108 -12.80 2.50 8.39
C THR A 108 -13.95 3.36 8.86
N ASN A 109 -14.21 4.49 8.19
CA ASN A 109 -15.26 5.40 8.60
C ASN A 109 -16.49 5.28 7.68
N ALA A 110 -17.56 4.69 8.20
CA ALA A 110 -18.79 4.46 7.44
C ALA A 110 -19.62 5.74 7.27
N PHE A 111 -19.57 6.64 8.24
CA PHE A 111 -20.33 7.90 8.28
C PHE A 111 -19.38 9.10 8.41
N GLY A 112 -19.90 10.31 8.24
CA GLY A 112 -19.14 11.56 8.29
C GLY A 112 -18.28 11.79 9.55
N GLU A 113 -17.24 12.62 9.41
CA GLU A 113 -16.48 13.14 10.55
C GLU A 113 -17.37 13.96 11.47
N ASN A 114 -17.07 13.90 12.77
CA ASN A 114 -17.78 14.62 13.83
C ASN A 114 -19.31 14.48 13.76
N ASP A 115 -19.78 13.25 13.57
CA ASP A 115 -21.20 12.97 13.64
C ASP A 115 -21.79 13.35 15.01
N PRO A 116 -22.80 14.25 15.07
CA PRO A 116 -23.33 14.73 16.35
C PRO A 116 -23.85 13.61 17.26
N ALA A 117 -24.41 12.54 16.69
CA ALA A 117 -24.91 11.42 17.48
C ALA A 117 -23.77 10.61 18.11
N VAL A 118 -22.66 10.42 17.39
CA VAL A 118 -21.47 9.73 17.91
C VAL A 118 -20.77 10.56 18.98
N VAL A 119 -20.60 11.86 18.75
CA VAL A 119 -20.01 12.78 19.74
C VAL A 119 -20.82 12.76 21.04
N ARG A 120 -22.14 12.87 20.93
CA ARG A 120 -23.05 12.75 22.07
C ARG A 120 -22.89 11.41 22.80
N ALA A 121 -22.88 10.29 22.06
CA ALA A 121 -22.75 8.95 22.66
C ALA A 121 -21.44 8.77 23.44
N VAL A 122 -20.33 9.32 22.93
CA VAL A 122 -19.03 9.30 23.63
C VAL A 122 -19.10 10.10 24.93
N LEU A 123 -19.70 11.30 24.91
CA LEU A 123 -19.84 12.14 26.11
C LEU A 123 -20.74 11.50 27.16
N GLU A 124 -21.87 10.91 26.76
CA GLU A 124 -22.77 10.18 27.66
C GLU A 124 -22.12 8.91 28.23
N SER A 125 -21.12 8.35 27.54
CA SER A 125 -20.43 7.12 27.92
C SER A 125 -19.07 7.33 28.61
N LEU A 126 -18.71 8.56 28.98
CA LEU A 126 -17.41 8.88 29.62
C LEU A 126 -17.02 7.94 30.79
N PRO A 127 -17.95 7.52 31.69
CA PRO A 127 -17.62 6.57 32.76
C PRO A 127 -17.12 5.20 32.25
N PHE A 128 -17.53 4.76 31.06
CA PHE A 128 -17.13 3.47 30.48
C PHE A 128 -15.80 3.51 29.72
N VAL A 129 -15.32 4.71 29.36
CA VAL A 129 -14.13 4.91 28.51
C VAL A 129 -12.96 5.58 29.22
N THR A 130 -13.18 6.13 30.43
CA THR A 130 -12.09 6.73 31.24
C THR A 130 -11.03 5.69 31.60
N SER A 131 -11.45 4.45 31.84
CA SER A 131 -10.57 3.30 32.04
C SER A 131 -10.67 2.33 30.87
N ARG A 132 -9.56 1.73 30.48
CA ARG A 132 -9.54 0.64 29.49
C ARG A 132 -9.77 -0.70 30.20
N TYR A 133 -10.94 -1.30 29.97
CA TYR A 133 -11.30 -2.59 30.55
C TYR A 133 -10.74 -3.75 29.74
N ALA A 134 -10.36 -4.82 30.45
CA ALA A 134 -10.02 -6.11 29.88
C ALA A 134 -11.30 -6.95 29.75
N HIS A 135 -12.10 -6.72 28.70
CA HIS A 135 -13.47 -7.27 28.59
C HIS A 135 -13.50 -8.80 28.47
N SER A 136 -12.38 -9.43 28.15
CA SER A 136 -12.23 -10.90 28.17
C SER A 136 -12.48 -11.52 29.55
N GLU A 137 -12.13 -10.80 30.62
CA GLU A 137 -12.30 -11.26 32.01
C GLU A 137 -13.32 -10.39 32.78
N TYR A 138 -13.30 -9.07 32.53
CA TYR A 138 -14.10 -8.08 33.24
C TYR A 138 -15.17 -7.50 32.32
N GLN A 139 -16.19 -8.31 32.05
CA GLN A 139 -17.31 -7.89 31.20
C GLN A 139 -18.06 -6.72 31.84
N THR A 140 -18.38 -5.72 31.02
CA THR A 140 -19.12 -4.51 31.41
C THR A 140 -20.50 -4.55 30.77
N VAL A 141 -21.44 -3.75 31.30
CA VAL A 141 -22.75 -3.58 30.64
C VAL A 141 -22.61 -3.11 29.19
N LEU A 142 -21.56 -2.34 28.89
CA LEU A 142 -21.23 -1.88 27.54
C LEU A 142 -20.79 -3.03 26.62
N SER A 143 -19.86 -3.89 27.07
CA SER A 143 -19.42 -5.03 26.26
C SER A 143 -20.48 -6.12 26.13
N LEU A 144 -21.33 -6.32 27.13
CA LEU A 144 -22.51 -7.20 27.03
C LEU A 144 -23.53 -6.65 26.03
N ARG A 145 -23.77 -5.33 26.02
CA ARG A 145 -24.64 -4.68 25.02
C ARG A 145 -24.09 -4.85 23.60
N LEU A 146 -22.78 -4.70 23.40
CA LEU A 146 -22.16 -5.01 22.11
C LEU A 146 -22.46 -6.45 21.68
N LYS A 147 -22.19 -7.43 22.54
CA LYS A 147 -22.42 -8.85 22.23
C LYS A 147 -23.89 -9.11 21.88
N ALA A 148 -24.84 -8.48 22.57
CA ALA A 148 -26.26 -8.55 22.23
C ALA A 148 -26.57 -7.96 20.84
N GLU A 149 -26.00 -6.81 20.49
CA GLU A 149 -26.17 -6.21 19.16
C GLU A 149 -25.48 -7.02 18.05
N LEU A 150 -24.36 -7.68 18.33
CA LEU A 150 -23.70 -8.58 17.38
C LEU A 150 -24.60 -9.76 17.01
N ASN A 151 -25.40 -10.28 17.96
CA ASN A 151 -26.41 -11.31 17.65
C ASN A 151 -27.45 -10.82 16.63
N ARG A 152 -27.81 -9.54 16.67
CA ARG A 152 -28.81 -8.94 15.77
C ARG A 152 -28.29 -8.81 14.34
N ILE A 153 -26.99 -8.55 14.17
CA ILE A 153 -26.37 -8.30 12.86
C ILE A 153 -25.53 -9.48 12.34
N ALA A 154 -25.46 -10.58 13.08
CA ALA A 154 -24.69 -11.76 12.69
C ALA A 154 -25.08 -12.23 11.28
N PRO A 155 -24.11 -12.64 10.44
CA PRO A 155 -24.42 -13.25 9.15
C PRO A 155 -25.37 -14.44 9.31
N ALA A 156 -26.30 -14.60 8.36
CA ALA A 156 -27.27 -15.68 8.40
C ALA A 156 -26.58 -17.05 8.50
N GLY A 157 -26.95 -17.86 9.49
CA GLY A 157 -26.38 -19.19 9.74
C GLY A 157 -25.01 -19.22 10.44
N ILE A 158 -24.48 -18.06 10.86
CA ILE A 158 -23.18 -17.93 11.53
C ILE A 158 -23.36 -17.13 12.84
N PRO A 159 -24.04 -17.71 13.85
CA PRO A 159 -24.58 -16.93 14.96
C PRO A 159 -23.56 -16.65 16.07
N ARG A 160 -22.44 -17.38 16.13
CA ARG A 160 -21.48 -17.25 17.23
C ARG A 160 -20.45 -16.19 16.89
N HIS A 161 -20.06 -15.39 17.87
CA HIS A 161 -19.10 -14.32 17.65
C HIS A 161 -18.01 -14.27 18.71
N PHE A 162 -16.82 -13.80 18.32
CA PHE A 162 -15.69 -13.50 19.20
C PHE A 162 -15.12 -12.13 18.84
N VAL A 163 -14.86 -11.29 19.84
CA VAL A 163 -14.39 -9.91 19.65
C VAL A 163 -12.88 -9.82 19.93
N VAL A 164 -12.17 -9.06 19.12
CA VAL A 164 -10.72 -8.82 19.20
C VAL A 164 -10.43 -7.36 18.84
N ASN A 165 -9.16 -6.94 18.82
CA ASN A 165 -8.85 -5.51 18.71
C ASN A 165 -8.75 -5.03 17.26
N THR A 166 -8.38 -5.91 16.32
CA THR A 166 -8.08 -5.49 14.94
C THR A 166 -8.57 -6.51 13.91
N GLY A 167 -8.63 -6.10 12.64
CA GLY A 167 -8.95 -7.02 11.54
C GLY A 167 -7.91 -8.13 11.36
N ALA A 168 -6.63 -7.84 11.55
CA ALA A 168 -5.59 -8.85 11.49
C ALA A 168 -5.76 -9.90 12.60
N GLU A 169 -6.09 -9.48 13.83
CA GLU A 169 -6.43 -10.41 14.92
C GLU A 169 -7.68 -11.25 14.62
N ALA A 170 -8.69 -10.67 13.95
CA ALA A 170 -9.89 -11.41 13.57
C ALA A 170 -9.54 -12.52 12.56
N VAL A 171 -8.72 -12.20 11.56
CA VAL A 171 -8.19 -13.17 10.59
C VAL A 171 -7.32 -14.23 11.26
N GLU A 172 -6.41 -13.86 12.18
CA GLU A 172 -5.59 -14.82 12.93
C GLU A 172 -6.45 -15.81 13.72
N ASN A 173 -7.53 -15.33 14.37
CA ASN A 173 -8.42 -16.22 15.11
C ASN A 173 -9.33 -17.05 14.17
N ALA A 174 -9.68 -16.56 12.98
CA ALA A 174 -10.29 -17.39 11.94
C ALA A 174 -9.34 -18.53 11.53
N ILE A 175 -8.08 -18.22 11.24
CA ILE A 175 -7.04 -19.21 10.89
C ILE A 175 -6.87 -20.24 12.01
N LYS A 176 -6.74 -19.80 13.26
CA LYS A 176 -6.64 -20.70 14.42
C LYS A 176 -7.85 -21.64 14.52
N SER A 177 -9.07 -21.13 14.31
CA SER A 177 -10.29 -21.96 14.41
C SER A 177 -10.31 -23.07 13.37
N VAL A 178 -9.92 -22.79 12.13
CA VAL A 178 -9.93 -23.79 11.05
C VAL A 178 -8.76 -24.78 11.13
N LEU A 179 -7.58 -24.33 11.57
CA LEU A 179 -6.45 -25.22 11.83
C LEU A 179 -6.74 -26.17 13.00
N LEU A 180 -7.32 -25.65 14.09
CA LEU A 180 -7.68 -26.47 15.25
C LEU A 180 -8.77 -27.48 14.88
N ASN A 181 -9.77 -27.07 14.11
CA ASN A 181 -10.75 -28.00 13.55
C ASN A 181 -10.04 -29.16 12.82
N ARG A 182 -9.04 -28.89 11.97
CA ARG A 182 -8.29 -29.97 11.30
C ARG A 182 -7.49 -30.86 12.22
N VAL A 183 -6.82 -30.29 13.21
CA VAL A 183 -6.10 -31.10 14.22
C VAL A 183 -7.06 -32.07 14.91
N MET A 184 -8.28 -31.63 15.20
CA MET A 184 -9.27 -32.43 15.94
C MET A 184 -10.07 -33.42 15.07
N THR A 185 -10.28 -33.10 13.79
CA THR A 185 -11.13 -33.92 12.91
C THR A 185 -10.35 -34.79 11.92
N SER A 186 -9.07 -34.52 11.68
CA SER A 186 -8.24 -35.30 10.74
C SER A 186 -7.59 -36.50 11.42
N GLN A 187 -7.33 -37.55 10.64
CA GLN A 187 -6.62 -38.75 11.14
C GLN A 187 -5.14 -38.50 11.43
N ASP A 188 -4.56 -37.48 10.79
CA ASP A 188 -3.12 -37.21 10.86
C ASP A 188 -2.76 -36.27 12.03
N GLY A 189 -3.75 -35.64 12.68
CA GLY A 189 -3.53 -34.71 13.80
C GLY A 189 -2.81 -33.41 13.40
N GLU A 190 -2.71 -33.12 12.10
CA GLU A 190 -2.05 -31.92 11.57
C GLU A 190 -3.07 -30.82 11.25
N GLY A 191 -2.65 -29.55 11.41
CA GLY A 191 -3.49 -28.39 11.09
C GLY A 191 -3.68 -28.15 9.59
N GLY A 192 -2.84 -28.73 8.72
CA GLY A 192 -2.93 -28.55 7.27
C GLY A 192 -2.46 -27.17 6.77
N PHE A 193 -3.01 -26.72 5.65
CA PHE A 193 -2.73 -25.41 5.04
C PHE A 193 -4.01 -24.68 4.62
N VAL A 194 -3.95 -23.34 4.62
CA VAL A 194 -5.05 -22.49 4.14
C VAL A 194 -4.84 -22.15 2.67
N VAL A 195 -5.88 -22.26 1.85
CA VAL A 195 -5.86 -21.79 0.47
C VAL A 195 -6.37 -20.35 0.45
N SER A 196 -5.59 -19.44 -0.12
CA SER A 196 -5.98 -18.05 -0.33
C SER A 196 -5.79 -17.64 -1.79
N PHE A 197 -5.97 -16.38 -2.12
CA PHE A 197 -6.03 -15.92 -3.51
C PHE A 197 -4.95 -14.91 -3.86
N GLU A 198 -4.53 -14.92 -5.13
CA GLU A 198 -3.63 -13.91 -5.68
C GLU A 198 -4.21 -12.51 -5.51
N GLY A 199 -3.35 -11.57 -5.09
CA GLY A 199 -3.64 -10.18 -4.75
C GLY A 199 -4.57 -9.94 -3.55
N ALA A 200 -4.82 -10.96 -2.74
CA ALA A 200 -5.55 -10.82 -1.49
C ALA A 200 -4.77 -10.01 -0.43
N PHE A 201 -5.49 -9.39 0.49
CA PHE A 201 -4.92 -8.71 1.66
C PHE A 201 -5.75 -8.96 2.91
N HIS A 202 -5.17 -9.71 3.86
CA HIS A 202 -5.85 -10.12 5.09
C HIS A 202 -5.15 -9.61 6.35
N GLY A 203 -4.02 -8.92 6.21
CA GLY A 203 -3.30 -8.31 7.33
C GLY A 203 -1.79 -8.44 7.21
N ARG A 204 -1.09 -8.09 8.31
CA ARG A 204 0.38 -8.07 8.37
C ARG A 204 0.96 -8.79 9.60
N THR A 205 0.13 -9.40 10.44
CA THR A 205 0.58 -10.38 11.44
C THR A 205 0.97 -11.68 10.73
N LEU A 206 1.83 -12.54 11.30
CA LEU A 206 2.47 -13.63 10.54
C LEU A 206 1.48 -14.62 9.88
N GLY A 207 0.38 -14.99 10.53
CA GLY A 207 -0.64 -15.85 9.94
C GLY A 207 -1.46 -15.13 8.86
N ALA A 208 -1.90 -13.91 9.14
CA ALA A 208 -2.60 -13.07 8.16
C ALA A 208 -1.72 -12.70 6.94
N LEU A 209 -0.40 -12.57 7.16
CA LEU A 209 0.60 -12.30 6.14
C LEU A 209 0.78 -13.52 5.23
N ALA A 210 0.66 -14.74 5.76
CA ALA A 210 0.74 -15.98 4.99
C ALA A 210 -0.40 -16.18 4.00
N VAL A 211 -1.57 -15.61 4.28
CA VAL A 211 -2.70 -15.59 3.33
C VAL A 211 -2.78 -14.29 2.51
N THR A 212 -1.98 -13.27 2.83
CA THR A 212 -1.87 -12.03 2.05
C THR A 212 -0.95 -12.21 0.84
N HIS A 213 -1.39 -11.87 -0.36
CA HIS A 213 -0.59 -11.98 -1.59
C HIS A 213 -0.05 -10.63 -2.05
N ARG A 214 0.94 -10.10 -1.30
CA ARG A 214 1.77 -8.96 -1.72
C ARG A 214 3.25 -9.25 -1.50
N LYS A 215 4.01 -9.36 -2.59
CA LYS A 215 5.46 -9.65 -2.56
C LYS A 215 6.23 -8.69 -1.66
N LYS A 216 6.01 -7.36 -1.81
CA LYS A 216 6.65 -6.33 -0.98
C LYS A 216 6.35 -6.48 0.51
N SER A 217 5.14 -6.90 0.88
CA SER A 217 4.73 -7.07 2.28
C SER A 217 5.31 -8.32 2.94
N ARG A 218 5.61 -9.37 2.15
CA ARG A 218 6.14 -10.65 2.64
C ARG A 218 7.66 -10.73 2.64
N LEU A 219 8.34 -9.85 1.88
CA LEU A 219 9.78 -9.90 1.69
C LEU A 219 10.53 -9.83 3.03
N GLY A 220 11.36 -10.83 3.32
CA GLY A 220 12.21 -10.88 4.51
C GLY A 220 11.54 -11.42 5.78
N PHE A 221 10.25 -11.75 5.76
CA PHE A 221 9.55 -12.32 6.92
C PHE A 221 9.42 -13.84 6.83
N PRO A 222 9.66 -14.60 7.92
CA PRO A 222 9.30 -16.00 7.97
C PRO A 222 7.77 -16.12 7.89
N THR A 223 7.27 -16.86 6.91
CA THR A 223 5.84 -17.05 6.67
C THR A 223 5.56 -18.49 6.29
N PHE A 224 4.31 -18.96 6.44
CA PHE A 224 3.91 -20.29 6.02
C PHE A 224 3.91 -20.42 4.49
N ASP A 225 4.33 -21.59 3.99
CA ASP A 225 4.24 -21.96 2.57
C ASP A 225 2.82 -22.45 2.25
N TRP A 226 1.86 -21.52 2.27
CA TRP A 226 0.47 -21.78 1.94
C TRP A 226 0.15 -21.32 0.51
N PRO A 227 -0.69 -22.08 -0.23
CA PRO A 227 -0.95 -21.79 -1.63
C PRO A 227 -1.83 -20.53 -1.81
N HIS A 228 -1.46 -19.71 -2.79
CA HIS A 228 -2.30 -18.68 -3.36
C HIS A 228 -2.73 -19.11 -4.76
N ILE A 229 -4.03 -19.27 -4.98
CA ILE A 229 -4.60 -19.62 -6.30
C ILE A 229 -5.09 -18.35 -7.01
N LEU A 230 -5.30 -18.44 -8.33
CA LEU A 230 -5.77 -17.31 -9.13
C LEU A 230 -7.09 -16.75 -8.57
N PHE A 231 -7.17 -15.44 -8.34
CA PHE A 231 -8.45 -14.76 -8.09
C PHE A 231 -9.14 -14.48 -9.44
N PRO A 232 -10.33 -15.03 -9.70
CA PRO A 232 -10.99 -14.87 -10.99
C PRO A 232 -11.79 -13.57 -11.03
N ALA A 233 -11.07 -12.44 -11.10
CA ALA A 233 -11.68 -11.13 -11.23
C ALA A 233 -12.53 -11.03 -12.51
N GLU A 234 -13.77 -10.60 -12.34
CA GLU A 234 -14.74 -10.37 -13.41
C GLU A 234 -14.28 -9.22 -14.32
N GLU A 235 -14.38 -9.45 -15.62
CA GLU A 235 -14.16 -8.43 -16.66
C GLU A 235 -15.47 -8.24 -17.43
N ALA A 236 -16.19 -7.15 -17.14
CA ALA A 236 -17.50 -6.87 -17.71
C ALA A 236 -17.52 -6.90 -19.25
N GLY A 237 -16.42 -6.48 -19.90
CA GLY A 237 -16.27 -6.50 -21.36
C GLY A 237 -15.86 -7.85 -21.95
N SER A 238 -15.57 -8.88 -21.13
CA SER A 238 -15.10 -10.18 -21.62
C SER A 238 -15.61 -11.37 -20.76
N PRO A 239 -16.88 -11.78 -20.94
CA PRO A 239 -17.44 -12.93 -20.23
C PRO A 239 -16.68 -14.24 -20.46
N LYS A 240 -16.12 -14.44 -21.67
CA LYS A 240 -15.32 -15.62 -22.00
C LYS A 240 -14.03 -15.69 -21.19
N GLU A 241 -13.35 -14.56 -21.02
CA GLU A 241 -12.12 -14.49 -20.23
C GLU A 241 -12.43 -14.68 -18.74
N THR A 242 -13.52 -14.07 -18.26
CA THR A 242 -14.02 -14.30 -16.90
C THR A 242 -14.26 -15.80 -16.66
N ALA A 243 -15.02 -16.47 -17.53
CA ALA A 243 -15.31 -17.90 -17.41
C ALA A 243 -14.03 -18.77 -17.42
N ARG A 244 -13.04 -18.41 -18.26
CA ARG A 244 -11.74 -19.10 -18.32
C ARG A 244 -10.95 -18.97 -17.01
N ARG A 245 -10.93 -17.78 -16.42
CA ARG A 245 -10.24 -17.54 -15.13
C ARG A 245 -10.93 -18.28 -13.98
N GLU A 246 -12.26 -18.28 -13.96
CA GLU A 246 -13.05 -19.00 -12.97
C GLU A 246 -12.78 -20.51 -13.03
N GLU A 247 -12.79 -21.08 -14.25
CA GLU A 247 -12.45 -22.48 -14.48
C GLU A 247 -11.02 -22.80 -14.02
N HIS A 248 -10.05 -21.92 -14.33
CA HIS A 248 -8.67 -22.13 -13.88
C HIS A 248 -8.54 -22.10 -12.36
N SER A 249 -9.19 -21.14 -11.70
CA SER A 249 -9.18 -20.99 -10.24
C SER A 249 -9.83 -22.19 -9.54
N LEU A 250 -11.02 -22.61 -9.99
CA LEU A 250 -11.71 -23.79 -9.47
C LEU A 250 -10.89 -25.06 -9.68
N LYS A 251 -10.22 -25.20 -10.82
CA LYS A 251 -9.32 -26.32 -11.09
C LYS A 251 -8.11 -26.35 -10.16
N GLN A 252 -7.49 -25.20 -9.89
CA GLN A 252 -6.38 -25.10 -8.94
C GLN A 252 -6.82 -25.51 -7.53
N LEU A 253 -7.98 -25.05 -7.08
CA LEU A 253 -8.55 -25.46 -5.79
C LEU A 253 -8.85 -26.97 -5.76
N TRP A 254 -9.55 -27.49 -6.77
CA TRP A 254 -9.86 -28.93 -6.87
C TRP A 254 -8.60 -29.79 -6.85
N ASP A 255 -7.54 -29.37 -7.55
CA ASP A 255 -6.26 -30.07 -7.52
C ASP A 255 -5.64 -30.12 -6.12
N LEU A 256 -5.78 -29.04 -5.33
CA LEU A 256 -5.32 -29.00 -3.94
C LEU A 256 -6.17 -29.90 -3.05
N LEU A 257 -7.49 -29.94 -3.24
CA LEU A 257 -8.41 -30.78 -2.49
C LEU A 257 -8.16 -32.28 -2.73
N VAL A 258 -8.02 -32.68 -4.00
CA VAL A 258 -7.83 -34.09 -4.37
C VAL A 258 -6.41 -34.59 -4.07
N SER A 259 -5.40 -33.73 -4.17
CA SER A 259 -4.02 -34.13 -3.92
C SER A 259 -3.53 -33.91 -2.50
N GLY A 260 -4.09 -32.95 -1.76
CA GLY A 260 -3.55 -32.50 -0.47
C GLY A 260 -2.07 -32.08 -0.56
N ARG A 261 -1.61 -31.60 -1.73
CA ARG A 261 -0.19 -31.35 -2.07
C ARG A 261 0.73 -32.58 -1.96
N ILE A 262 0.20 -33.81 -2.00
CA ILE A 262 1.01 -35.03 -2.06
C ILE A 262 1.55 -35.18 -3.50
N PRO A 263 2.88 -35.33 -3.69
CA PRO A 263 3.46 -35.59 -5.01
C PRO A 263 2.85 -36.86 -5.66
N ARG A 264 2.62 -36.82 -6.97
CA ARG A 264 2.08 -37.95 -7.78
C ARG A 264 0.66 -38.41 -7.42
N ALA A 265 -0.08 -37.66 -6.60
CA ALA A 265 -1.51 -37.90 -6.42
C ALA A 265 -2.25 -37.82 -7.78
N GLU A 266 -3.12 -38.79 -8.05
CA GLU A 266 -3.86 -38.87 -9.30
C GLU A 266 -4.80 -37.67 -9.47
N LYS A 267 -4.73 -37.02 -10.65
CA LYS A 267 -5.53 -35.85 -11.01
C LYS A 267 -6.14 -36.08 -12.39
N SER A 268 -7.38 -36.53 -12.42
CA SER A 268 -8.08 -36.79 -13.68
C SER A 268 -8.87 -35.55 -14.14
N ARG A 269 -8.57 -35.05 -15.34
CA ARG A 269 -9.33 -33.96 -15.97
C ARG A 269 -10.80 -34.31 -16.17
N ASP A 270 -11.08 -35.57 -16.48
CA ASP A 270 -12.45 -36.06 -16.68
C ASP A 270 -13.23 -36.14 -15.37
N THR A 271 -12.54 -36.38 -14.25
CA THR A 271 -13.16 -36.37 -12.92
C THR A 271 -13.51 -34.95 -12.51
N TYR A 272 -12.58 -34.01 -12.66
CA TYR A 272 -12.88 -32.59 -12.43
C TYR A 272 -14.06 -32.11 -13.29
N ARG A 273 -14.08 -32.44 -14.59
CA ARG A 273 -15.18 -32.05 -15.48
C ARG A 273 -16.53 -32.61 -15.00
N ARG A 274 -16.59 -33.91 -14.68
CA ARG A 274 -17.81 -34.53 -14.16
C ARG A 274 -18.31 -33.89 -12.86
N GLU A 275 -17.42 -33.58 -11.93
CA GLU A 275 -17.79 -32.88 -10.69
C GLU A 275 -18.32 -31.47 -10.96
N MET A 276 -17.67 -30.72 -11.85
CA MET A 276 -18.12 -29.37 -12.21
C MET A 276 -19.46 -29.39 -12.96
N ASP A 277 -19.67 -30.38 -13.84
CA ASP A 277 -20.94 -30.58 -14.54
C ASP A 277 -22.07 -30.89 -13.55
N ALA A 278 -21.82 -31.76 -12.56
CA ALA A 278 -22.80 -32.06 -11.50
C ALA A 278 -23.11 -30.84 -10.61
N VAL A 279 -22.10 -30.02 -10.31
CA VAL A 279 -22.26 -28.75 -9.60
C VAL A 279 -23.10 -27.76 -10.43
N ASP A 280 -22.83 -27.65 -11.72
CA ASP A 280 -23.61 -26.79 -12.62
C ASP A 280 -25.07 -27.27 -12.74
N GLU A 281 -25.29 -28.59 -12.86
CA GLU A 281 -26.62 -29.19 -12.90
C GLU A 281 -27.40 -28.90 -11.60
N PHE A 282 -26.76 -29.06 -10.44
CA PHE A 282 -27.39 -28.72 -9.16
C PHE A 282 -27.73 -27.22 -9.05
N LEU A 283 -26.81 -26.34 -9.45
CA LEU A 283 -27.06 -24.88 -9.42
C LEU A 283 -28.15 -24.44 -10.40
N ALA A 284 -28.40 -25.22 -11.46
CA ALA A 284 -29.48 -24.96 -12.42
C ALA A 284 -30.86 -25.41 -11.91
N GLN A 285 -30.93 -26.21 -10.84
CA GLN A 285 -32.19 -26.74 -10.27
C GLN A 285 -32.64 -25.91 -9.06
N PRO A 286 -33.71 -25.11 -9.16
CA PRO A 286 -34.22 -24.33 -8.02
C PRO A 286 -34.75 -25.27 -6.92
N GLY A 287 -34.35 -25.03 -5.67
CA GLY A 287 -34.87 -25.77 -4.52
C GLY A 287 -34.35 -27.21 -4.37
N GLY A 288 -33.24 -27.56 -5.03
CA GLY A 288 -32.57 -28.84 -4.84
C GLY A 288 -32.14 -29.07 -3.38
N ASP A 289 -32.23 -30.31 -2.91
CA ASP A 289 -31.76 -30.71 -1.58
C ASP A 289 -30.23 -30.69 -1.55
N LEU A 290 -29.66 -29.61 -1.00
CA LEU A 290 -28.22 -29.42 -0.86
C LEU A 290 -27.57 -30.53 -0.03
N SER A 291 -28.24 -31.01 1.03
CA SER A 291 -27.69 -32.04 1.90
C SER A 291 -27.57 -33.36 1.14
N ALA A 292 -28.64 -33.77 0.45
CA ALA A 292 -28.63 -34.97 -0.39
C ALA A 292 -27.59 -34.88 -1.51
N PHE A 293 -27.48 -33.73 -2.19
CA PHE A 293 -26.47 -33.51 -3.22
C PHE A 293 -25.05 -33.65 -2.68
N VAL A 294 -24.72 -32.95 -1.58
CA VAL A 294 -23.38 -33.01 -0.97
C VAL A 294 -23.04 -34.43 -0.52
N GLN A 295 -23.99 -35.17 0.07
CA GLN A 295 -23.78 -36.56 0.47
C GLN A 295 -23.55 -37.48 -0.73
N ALA A 296 -24.31 -37.31 -1.81
CA ALA A 296 -24.11 -38.08 -3.04
C ALA A 296 -22.73 -37.82 -3.67
N GLN A 297 -22.27 -36.56 -3.70
CA GLN A 297 -20.93 -36.24 -4.20
C GLN A 297 -19.83 -36.78 -3.27
N ARG A 298 -19.99 -36.67 -1.95
CA ARG A 298 -19.05 -37.24 -0.97
C ARG A 298 -18.92 -38.75 -1.09
N ALA A 299 -20.01 -39.47 -1.35
CA ALA A 299 -20.00 -40.92 -1.53
C ALA A 299 -19.17 -41.39 -2.73
N ASN A 300 -18.94 -40.51 -3.71
CA ASN A 300 -18.09 -40.80 -4.87
C ASN A 300 -16.58 -40.59 -4.60
N LEU A 301 -16.22 -39.96 -3.48
CA LEU A 301 -14.82 -39.72 -3.13
C LEU A 301 -14.20 -40.98 -2.51
N SER A 302 -12.99 -41.34 -2.96
CA SER A 302 -12.23 -42.40 -2.31
C SER A 302 -11.79 -41.98 -0.90
N SER A 303 -11.58 -42.94 -0.01
CA SER A 303 -11.07 -42.68 1.34
C SER A 303 -9.73 -41.93 1.33
N GLU A 304 -8.90 -42.17 0.32
CA GLU A 304 -7.62 -41.47 0.16
C GLU A 304 -7.82 -39.99 -0.23
N VAL A 305 -8.77 -39.69 -1.12
CA VAL A 305 -9.11 -38.31 -1.48
C VAL A 305 -9.70 -37.58 -0.28
N VAL A 306 -10.57 -38.21 0.49
CA VAL A 306 -11.10 -37.64 1.74
C VAL A 306 -9.96 -37.28 2.69
N ARG A 307 -9.04 -38.22 2.98
CA ARG A 307 -7.87 -37.97 3.84
C ARG A 307 -6.99 -36.83 3.30
N ARG A 308 -6.71 -36.79 1.99
CA ARG A 308 -5.90 -35.73 1.37
C ARG A 308 -6.58 -34.36 1.47
N SER A 309 -7.89 -34.30 1.29
CA SER A 309 -8.66 -33.05 1.38
C SER A 309 -8.66 -32.45 2.78
N GLN A 310 -8.55 -33.28 3.82
CA GLN A 310 -8.42 -32.82 5.22
C GLN A 310 -7.11 -32.05 5.48
N ARG A 311 -6.10 -32.17 4.61
CA ARG A 311 -4.89 -31.32 4.66
C ARG A 311 -5.18 -29.87 4.26
N VAL A 312 -6.32 -29.61 3.61
CA VAL A 312 -6.81 -28.25 3.36
C VAL A 312 -7.65 -27.80 4.56
N ALA A 313 -7.09 -26.85 5.30
CA ALA A 313 -7.71 -26.35 6.53
C ALA A 313 -8.92 -25.46 6.26
N ALA A 314 -8.80 -24.59 5.26
CA ALA A 314 -9.87 -23.71 4.82
C ALA A 314 -9.55 -23.13 3.44
N VAL A 315 -10.57 -22.55 2.82
CA VAL A 315 -10.40 -21.56 1.77
C VAL A 315 -10.76 -20.19 2.35
N LEU A 316 -9.86 -19.21 2.22
CA LEU A 316 -10.03 -17.86 2.76
C LEU A 316 -10.04 -16.84 1.62
N VAL A 317 -11.09 -16.02 1.53
CA VAL A 317 -11.32 -15.11 0.41
C VAL A 317 -12.00 -13.81 0.84
N GLU A 318 -11.61 -12.67 0.25
CA GLU A 318 -12.37 -11.42 0.33
C GLU A 318 -13.57 -11.50 -0.65
N PRO A 319 -14.81 -11.08 -0.29
CA PRO A 319 -15.91 -10.98 -1.26
C PRO A 319 -15.53 -10.07 -2.45
N ILE A 320 -14.90 -8.95 -2.14
CA ILE A 320 -14.32 -8.02 -3.10
C ILE A 320 -12.92 -7.68 -2.58
N GLN A 321 -11.88 -7.98 -3.36
CA GLN A 321 -10.51 -7.68 -2.97
C GLN A 321 -10.27 -6.18 -2.98
N GLY A 322 -10.05 -5.60 -1.81
CA GLY A 322 -9.88 -4.16 -1.64
C GLY A 322 -8.50 -3.67 -2.11
N GLU A 323 -7.47 -4.00 -1.33
CA GLU A 323 -6.07 -3.64 -1.61
C GLU A 323 -5.54 -4.22 -2.93
N GLY A 324 -6.15 -5.31 -3.40
CA GLY A 324 -5.81 -5.99 -4.66
C GLY A 324 -6.29 -5.27 -5.93
N GLY A 325 -7.04 -4.17 -5.81
CA GLY A 325 -7.52 -3.39 -6.96
C GLY A 325 -9.05 -3.33 -7.13
N VAL A 326 -9.80 -3.38 -6.02
CA VAL A 326 -11.28 -3.42 -6.00
C VAL A 326 -11.81 -4.48 -6.97
N ARG A 327 -11.32 -5.71 -6.82
CA ARG A 327 -11.60 -6.82 -7.75
C ARG A 327 -12.70 -7.70 -7.19
N MET A 328 -13.73 -7.97 -7.99
CA MET A 328 -14.86 -8.82 -7.62
C MET A 328 -14.84 -10.07 -8.50
N ALA A 329 -15.18 -11.23 -7.93
CA ALA A 329 -15.46 -12.45 -8.70
C ALA A 329 -16.97 -12.57 -8.94
N SER A 330 -17.39 -13.36 -9.92
CA SER A 330 -18.82 -13.54 -10.17
C SER A 330 -19.52 -14.35 -9.07
N ALA A 331 -20.84 -14.16 -8.94
CA ALA A 331 -21.68 -15.01 -8.10
C ALA A 331 -21.60 -16.49 -8.50
N ARG A 332 -21.47 -16.79 -9.81
CA ARG A 332 -21.33 -18.16 -10.31
C ARG A 332 -20.09 -18.83 -9.70
N PHE A 333 -18.95 -18.15 -9.74
CA PHE A 333 -17.72 -18.67 -9.14
C PHE A 333 -17.88 -18.89 -7.62
N MET A 334 -18.41 -17.91 -6.90
CA MET A 334 -18.56 -18.00 -5.44
C MET A 334 -19.52 -19.12 -5.00
N ARG A 335 -20.62 -19.34 -5.75
CA ARG A 335 -21.54 -20.48 -5.52
C ARG A 335 -20.85 -21.82 -5.76
N LYS A 336 -20.08 -21.95 -6.85
CA LYS A 336 -19.28 -23.17 -7.13
C LYS A 336 -18.22 -23.41 -6.07
N LEU A 337 -17.51 -22.36 -5.64
CA LEU A 337 -16.54 -22.40 -4.56
C LEU A 337 -17.20 -22.91 -3.26
N ARG A 338 -18.40 -22.43 -2.92
CA ARG A 338 -19.11 -22.91 -1.73
C ARG A 338 -19.51 -24.38 -1.85
N LEU A 339 -20.03 -24.82 -2.99
CA LEU A 339 -20.38 -26.23 -3.19
C LEU A 339 -19.16 -27.13 -3.11
N LEU A 340 -18.05 -26.74 -3.76
CA LEU A 340 -16.82 -27.51 -3.73
C LEU A 340 -16.26 -27.63 -2.30
N THR A 341 -16.23 -26.53 -1.55
CA THR A 341 -15.80 -26.56 -0.14
C THR A 341 -16.71 -27.43 0.72
N ARG A 342 -18.04 -27.41 0.51
CA ARG A 342 -18.97 -28.33 1.19
C ARG A 342 -18.77 -29.79 0.79
N ILE A 343 -18.57 -30.12 -0.49
CA ILE A 343 -18.35 -31.50 -0.95
C ILE A 343 -17.12 -32.08 -0.25
N TYR A 344 -16.01 -31.35 -0.20
CA TYR A 344 -14.75 -31.81 0.39
C TYR A 344 -14.61 -31.55 1.90
N ASP A 345 -15.67 -31.10 2.56
CA ASP A 345 -15.68 -30.81 4.01
C ASP A 345 -14.62 -29.79 4.45
N VAL A 346 -14.43 -28.75 3.63
CA VAL A 346 -13.49 -27.65 3.86
C VAL A 346 -14.22 -26.38 4.30
N PRO A 347 -13.86 -25.78 5.45
CA PRO A 347 -14.37 -24.47 5.85
C PRO A 347 -14.12 -23.39 4.79
N LEU A 348 -15.15 -22.59 4.50
CA LEU A 348 -15.05 -21.36 3.73
C LEU A 348 -15.07 -20.16 4.67
N VAL A 349 -14.01 -19.35 4.61
CA VAL A 349 -13.83 -18.14 5.39
C VAL A 349 -13.96 -16.93 4.46
N PHE A 350 -14.93 -16.04 4.75
CA PHE A 350 -14.97 -14.73 4.10
C PHE A 350 -14.28 -13.68 4.97
N ASP A 351 -13.30 -13.00 4.38
CA ASP A 351 -12.73 -11.80 4.98
C ASP A 351 -13.54 -10.56 4.59
N GLU A 352 -14.43 -10.16 5.49
CA GLU A 352 -15.28 -8.97 5.35
C GLU A 352 -14.75 -7.78 6.17
N VAL A 353 -13.47 -7.79 6.55
CA VAL A 353 -12.85 -6.68 7.28
C VAL A 353 -13.00 -5.35 6.53
N GLN A 354 -12.96 -5.35 5.21
CA GLN A 354 -13.22 -4.14 4.41
C GLN A 354 -14.68 -4.02 3.93
N THR A 355 -15.23 -5.11 3.39
CA THR A 355 -16.52 -5.13 2.67
C THR A 355 -17.74 -5.13 3.59
N GLY A 356 -17.59 -5.65 4.80
CA GLY A 356 -18.69 -5.92 5.70
C GLY A 356 -19.40 -4.68 6.23
N TRP A 357 -20.62 -4.92 6.71
CA TRP A 357 -21.51 -3.95 7.32
C TRP A 357 -21.94 -2.80 6.40
N GLY A 358 -22.59 -3.15 5.30
CA GLY A 358 -23.33 -2.17 4.48
C GLY A 358 -22.58 -1.67 3.24
N MET A 359 -21.25 -1.83 3.14
CA MET A 359 -20.43 -1.10 2.16
C MET A 359 -20.83 -1.33 0.70
N THR A 360 -21.34 -2.53 0.41
CA THR A 360 -21.79 -2.93 -0.93
C THR A 360 -23.28 -2.69 -1.20
N GLY A 361 -23.99 -2.08 -0.24
CA GLY A 361 -25.46 -2.02 -0.24
C GLY A 361 -26.12 -3.31 0.24
N ARG A 362 -25.35 -4.30 0.71
CA ARG A 362 -25.82 -5.46 1.48
C ARG A 362 -25.26 -5.37 2.90
N LEU A 363 -25.91 -6.01 3.88
CA LEU A 363 -25.36 -6.00 5.24
C LEU A 363 -23.98 -6.67 5.25
N TRP A 364 -23.89 -7.84 4.61
CA TRP A 364 -22.62 -8.53 4.35
C TRP A 364 -22.40 -8.69 2.85
N ALA A 365 -21.19 -8.47 2.35
CA ALA A 365 -20.95 -8.48 0.91
C ALA A 365 -21.04 -9.88 0.29
N HIS A 366 -20.80 -10.95 1.05
CA HIS A 366 -21.01 -12.31 0.53
C HIS A 366 -22.48 -12.60 0.14
N GLU A 367 -23.44 -11.81 0.64
CA GLU A 367 -24.85 -11.88 0.24
C GLU A 367 -25.06 -11.51 -1.24
N LEU A 368 -24.11 -10.80 -1.88
CA LEU A 368 -24.16 -10.51 -3.32
C LEU A 368 -24.12 -11.76 -4.19
N PHE A 369 -23.68 -12.89 -3.64
CA PHE A 369 -23.44 -14.11 -4.40
C PHE A 369 -24.55 -15.15 -4.28
N ASP A 370 -25.56 -14.93 -3.41
CA ASP A 370 -26.59 -15.90 -3.03
C ASP A 370 -26.03 -17.33 -2.91
N LEU A 371 -25.12 -17.52 -1.96
CA LEU A 371 -24.50 -18.82 -1.72
C LEU A 371 -25.57 -19.88 -1.40
N PRO A 372 -25.40 -21.14 -1.86
CA PRO A 372 -26.37 -22.20 -1.60
C PRO A 372 -26.50 -22.54 -0.11
N CYS A 373 -25.46 -22.22 0.68
CA CYS A 373 -25.51 -22.20 2.13
C CYS A 373 -24.52 -21.16 2.68
N PRO A 374 -24.69 -20.71 3.93
CA PRO A 374 -23.79 -19.76 4.57
C PRO A 374 -22.33 -20.22 4.57
N PRO A 375 -21.35 -19.31 4.59
CA PRO A 375 -19.96 -19.65 4.87
C PRO A 375 -19.79 -20.16 6.32
N ASP A 376 -18.60 -20.63 6.67
CA ASP A 376 -18.35 -21.21 8.00
C ASP A 376 -17.78 -20.16 8.97
N VAL A 377 -17.09 -19.14 8.43
CA VAL A 377 -16.50 -18.03 9.18
C VAL A 377 -16.62 -16.73 8.39
N VAL A 378 -16.90 -15.63 9.09
CA VAL A 378 -16.84 -14.25 8.56
C VAL A 378 -16.04 -13.37 9.50
N THR A 379 -14.99 -12.73 9.01
CA THR A 379 -14.25 -11.71 9.78
C THR A 379 -14.72 -10.31 9.44
N TRP A 380 -14.80 -9.43 10.44
CA TRP A 380 -15.22 -8.05 10.28
C TRP A 380 -14.36 -7.13 11.16
N ALA A 381 -14.02 -5.95 10.67
CA ALA A 381 -13.35 -4.93 11.48
C ALA A 381 -13.60 -3.55 10.85
N LYS A 382 -12.62 -2.65 10.87
CA LYS A 382 -12.70 -1.31 10.25
C LYS A 382 -13.92 -0.53 10.74
N LYS A 383 -15.05 -0.60 10.03
CA LYS A 383 -16.33 0.03 10.40
C LYS A 383 -16.85 -0.47 11.75
N ALA A 384 -16.54 -1.71 12.10
CA ALA A 384 -16.81 -2.28 13.42
C ALA A 384 -16.07 -1.60 14.58
N GLN A 385 -15.05 -0.77 14.29
CA GLN A 385 -14.10 -0.16 15.23
C GLN A 385 -13.17 -1.16 15.95
N ASN A 386 -13.67 -2.35 16.27
CA ASN A 386 -12.93 -3.50 16.79
C ASN A 386 -12.86 -4.63 15.76
N GLY A 387 -12.07 -5.68 16.00
CA GLY A 387 -12.17 -6.91 15.21
C GLY A 387 -13.29 -7.81 15.73
N VAL A 388 -14.00 -8.46 14.84
CA VAL A 388 -15.08 -9.41 15.14
C VAL A 388 -14.92 -10.63 14.24
N LEU A 389 -15.05 -11.80 14.84
CA LEU A 389 -15.05 -13.08 14.17
C LEU A 389 -16.42 -13.72 14.37
N PHE A 390 -17.18 -13.93 13.31
CA PHE A 390 -18.39 -14.76 13.34
C PHE A 390 -18.05 -16.18 12.89
N VAL A 391 -18.52 -17.19 13.63
CA VAL A 391 -18.28 -18.61 13.34
C VAL A 391 -19.58 -19.43 13.38
N SER A 392 -19.61 -20.52 12.61
CA SER A 392 -20.70 -21.48 12.64
C SER A 392 -20.79 -22.19 14.00
N GLU A 393 -21.95 -22.76 14.33
CA GLU A 393 -22.13 -23.55 15.56
C GLU A 393 -21.14 -24.73 15.64
N GLU A 394 -20.84 -25.36 14.49
CA GLU A 394 -19.89 -26.48 14.40
C GLU A 394 -18.48 -26.05 14.82
N LEU A 395 -17.97 -24.94 14.26
CA LEU A 395 -16.64 -24.42 14.60
C LEU A 395 -16.58 -23.77 15.98
N ALA A 396 -17.69 -23.29 16.51
CA ALA A 396 -17.75 -22.67 17.84
C ALA A 396 -17.42 -23.65 18.98
N THR A 397 -17.61 -24.95 18.77
CA THR A 397 -17.26 -26.00 19.76
C THR A 397 -15.80 -25.91 20.19
N PHE A 398 -14.89 -25.57 19.28
CA PHE A 398 -13.45 -25.44 19.55
C PHE A 398 -13.07 -24.19 20.36
N PHE A 399 -14.00 -23.23 20.52
CA PHE A 399 -13.80 -22.04 21.37
C PHE A 399 -14.10 -22.33 22.84
N GLN A 400 -14.68 -23.50 23.16
CA GLN A 400 -14.97 -23.93 24.53
C GLN A 400 -13.76 -24.58 25.22
N GLU A 401 -12.69 -24.91 24.47
CA GLU A 401 -11.43 -25.39 25.05
C GLU A 401 -10.70 -24.24 25.76
N GLU A 402 -10.49 -24.38 27.08
CA GLU A 402 -9.98 -23.31 27.93
C GLU A 402 -8.73 -22.61 27.35
N LYS A 403 -8.86 -21.29 27.15
CA LYS A 403 -7.80 -20.31 26.87
C LYS A 403 -7.05 -20.42 25.54
N LYS A 404 -7.51 -21.22 24.56
CA LYS A 404 -6.91 -21.22 23.20
C LYS A 404 -7.22 -19.95 22.40
N PHE A 405 -8.39 -19.35 22.63
CA PHE A 405 -8.82 -18.09 22.02
C PHE A 405 -8.96 -17.05 23.12
N ASN A 406 -8.07 -16.06 23.14
CA ASN A 406 -8.16 -14.95 24.09
C ASN A 406 -7.37 -13.74 23.57
N THR A 407 -7.77 -12.55 24.03
CA THR A 407 -6.97 -11.33 23.97
C THR A 407 -7.17 -10.57 25.28
N THR A 408 -6.18 -9.77 25.71
CA THR A 408 -6.29 -9.04 26.98
C THR A 408 -7.51 -8.10 27.02
N TRP A 409 -7.90 -7.50 25.90
CA TRP A 409 -8.92 -6.45 25.89
C TRP A 409 -10.28 -6.89 25.35
N GLU A 410 -10.34 -7.86 24.43
CA GLU A 410 -11.57 -8.24 23.70
C GLU A 410 -12.28 -7.01 23.07
N GLY A 411 -11.47 -6.11 22.49
CA GLY A 411 -11.90 -4.82 21.94
C GLY A 411 -11.77 -3.64 22.91
N ASP A 412 -11.86 -2.41 22.40
CA ASP A 412 -11.77 -1.19 23.21
C ASP A 412 -13.14 -0.53 23.44
N SER A 413 -13.37 0.02 24.64
CA SER A 413 -14.66 0.62 25.00
C SER A 413 -15.06 1.81 24.12
N VAL A 414 -14.12 2.60 23.61
CA VAL A 414 -14.41 3.76 22.76
C VAL A 414 -14.93 3.28 21.40
N GLY A 415 -14.28 2.29 20.80
CA GLY A 415 -14.74 1.62 19.60
C GLY A 415 -16.12 1.01 19.76
N ILE A 416 -16.41 0.40 20.91
CA ILE A 416 -17.74 -0.15 21.21
C ILE A 416 -18.81 0.95 21.21
N VAL A 417 -18.59 2.04 21.95
CA VAL A 417 -19.53 3.17 22.01
C VAL A 417 -19.79 3.75 20.62
N ARG A 418 -18.72 3.96 19.84
CA ARG A 418 -18.83 4.46 18.45
C ARG A 418 -19.65 3.52 17.59
N LEU A 419 -19.36 2.21 17.60
CA LEU A 419 -20.12 1.25 16.82
C LEU A 419 -21.60 1.26 17.22
N LEU A 420 -21.90 1.15 18.51
CA LEU A 420 -23.28 1.16 19.01
C LEU A 420 -24.06 2.41 18.59
N ALA A 421 -23.42 3.58 18.56
CA ALA A 421 -24.03 4.83 18.09
C ALA A 421 -24.28 4.87 16.58
N LEU A 422 -23.57 4.05 15.80
CA LEU A 422 -23.68 3.98 14.34
C LEU A 422 -24.62 2.86 13.86
N LEU A 423 -24.86 1.82 14.67
CA LEU A 423 -25.65 0.64 14.27
C LEU A 423 -27.03 1.00 13.72
N ASP A 424 -27.73 1.92 14.37
CA ASP A 424 -29.10 2.31 14.01
C ASP A 424 -29.14 3.33 12.85
N LYS A 425 -27.98 3.85 12.43
CA LYS A 425 -27.87 4.79 11.31
C LYS A 425 -27.77 4.10 9.95
N LEU A 426 -27.53 2.79 9.92
CA LEU A 426 -27.34 2.07 8.67
C LEU A 426 -28.66 1.99 7.88
N ASP A 427 -28.73 2.78 6.82
CA ASP A 427 -29.74 2.68 5.77
C ASP A 427 -29.09 2.12 4.49
N LEU A 428 -29.39 0.85 4.17
CA LEU A 428 -28.84 0.18 2.99
C LEU A 428 -29.36 0.79 1.68
N ASP A 429 -30.57 1.36 1.66
CA ASP A 429 -31.09 2.03 0.47
C ASP A 429 -30.37 3.36 0.25
N GLN A 430 -30.05 4.09 1.32
CA GLN A 430 -29.18 5.25 1.24
C GLN A 430 -27.80 4.86 0.68
N VAL A 431 -27.17 3.80 1.18
CA VAL A 431 -25.87 3.35 0.65
C VAL A 431 -25.94 3.04 -0.84
N ARG A 432 -27.01 2.37 -1.31
CA ARG A 432 -27.22 2.09 -2.73
C ARG A 432 -27.38 3.38 -3.55
N ARG A 433 -28.17 4.34 -3.07
CA ARG A 433 -28.35 5.65 -3.74
C ARG A 433 -27.04 6.43 -3.84
N THR A 434 -26.30 6.51 -2.74
CA THR A 434 -24.97 7.16 -2.67
C THR A 434 -23.99 6.49 -3.66
N GLY A 435 -23.94 5.16 -3.63
CA GLY A 435 -23.09 4.35 -4.51
C GLY A 435 -23.43 4.52 -5.99
N GLU A 436 -24.72 4.51 -6.34
CA GLU A 436 -25.18 4.68 -7.73
C GLU A 436 -24.84 6.06 -8.28
N ARG A 437 -24.99 7.12 -7.49
CA ARG A 437 -24.57 8.47 -7.89
C ARG A 437 -23.08 8.52 -8.21
N ALA A 438 -22.24 8.00 -7.32
CA ALA A 438 -20.80 7.96 -7.51
C ALA A 438 -20.43 7.12 -8.74
N ARG A 439 -20.99 5.91 -8.87
CA ARG A 439 -20.78 5.02 -10.02
C ARG A 439 -21.14 5.69 -11.34
N SER A 440 -22.34 6.24 -11.46
CA SER A 440 -22.82 6.91 -12.67
C SER A 440 -21.88 8.04 -13.10
N GLY A 441 -21.36 8.83 -12.14
CA GLY A 441 -20.38 9.88 -12.42
C GLY A 441 -19.02 9.34 -12.89
N LEU A 442 -18.51 8.29 -12.25
CA LEU A 442 -17.25 7.64 -12.63
C LEU A 442 -17.34 6.98 -14.01
N GLU A 443 -18.48 6.37 -14.33
CA GLU A 443 -18.74 5.78 -15.64
C GLU A 443 -18.87 6.85 -16.73
N ALA A 444 -19.42 8.03 -16.40
CA ALA A 444 -19.39 9.18 -17.30
C ALA A 444 -17.95 9.63 -17.61
N LEU A 445 -17.10 9.81 -16.58
CA LEU A 445 -15.68 10.15 -16.77
C LEU A 445 -14.94 9.08 -17.56
N THR A 446 -15.19 7.80 -17.28
CA THR A 446 -14.56 6.69 -18.01
C THR A 446 -14.96 6.67 -19.50
N ARG A 447 -16.21 7.01 -19.82
CA ARG A 447 -16.67 7.10 -21.22
C ARG A 447 -16.05 8.28 -21.97
N GLU A 448 -15.77 9.36 -21.26
CA GLU A 448 -15.22 10.60 -21.82
C GLU A 448 -13.70 10.52 -22.02
N TYR A 449 -12.97 9.97 -21.04
CA TYR A 449 -11.51 9.88 -21.04
C TYR A 449 -11.03 8.42 -21.16
N ARG A 450 -11.49 7.70 -22.20
CA ARG A 450 -11.23 6.25 -22.42
C ARG A 450 -9.75 5.92 -22.65
N GLU A 451 -8.97 6.91 -23.04
CA GLU A 451 -7.54 6.83 -23.22
C GLU A 451 -6.80 6.76 -21.88
N ILE A 452 -7.37 7.29 -20.80
CA ILE A 452 -6.77 7.30 -19.45
C ILE A 452 -7.46 6.29 -18.52
N LEU A 453 -8.78 6.22 -18.56
CA LEU A 453 -9.61 5.39 -17.70
C LEU A 453 -10.21 4.21 -18.46
N LYS A 454 -10.33 3.06 -17.80
CA LYS A 454 -10.82 1.83 -18.44
C LYS A 454 -12.16 1.35 -17.89
N ASN A 455 -12.25 1.11 -16.59
CA ASN A 455 -13.38 0.42 -15.96
C ASN A 455 -13.70 1.02 -14.59
N VAL A 456 -14.99 1.04 -14.25
CA VAL A 456 -15.47 1.26 -12.87
C VAL A 456 -15.87 -0.08 -12.26
N ARG A 457 -15.30 -0.40 -11.10
CA ARG A 457 -15.43 -1.70 -10.41
C ARG A 457 -16.05 -1.53 -9.02
N GLY A 458 -16.54 -2.63 -8.47
CA GLY A 458 -17.02 -2.71 -7.08
C GLY A 458 -18.55 -2.62 -6.94
N ALA A 459 -19.05 -2.42 -5.72
CA ALA A 459 -20.48 -2.44 -5.42
C ALA A 459 -20.81 -1.47 -4.28
N GLY A 460 -22.05 -0.95 -4.27
CA GLY A 460 -22.46 0.08 -3.30
C GLY A 460 -21.52 1.28 -3.34
N VAL A 461 -21.00 1.68 -2.18
CA VAL A 461 -19.99 2.76 -2.08
C VAL A 461 -18.55 2.24 -2.16
N MET A 462 -18.33 0.92 -2.25
CA MET A 462 -16.99 0.36 -2.47
C MET A 462 -16.65 0.37 -3.95
N LEU A 463 -16.23 1.51 -4.49
CA LEU A 463 -15.93 1.67 -5.91
C LEU A 463 -14.43 1.84 -6.17
N GLY A 464 -13.99 1.40 -7.34
CA GLY A 464 -12.63 1.60 -7.84
C GLY A 464 -12.63 1.95 -9.32
N ILE A 465 -11.69 2.78 -9.73
CA ILE A 465 -11.54 3.22 -11.13
C ILE A 465 -10.20 2.70 -11.62
N GLU A 466 -10.21 1.91 -12.70
CA GLU A 466 -9.01 1.42 -13.35
C GLU A 466 -8.42 2.48 -14.28
N VAL A 467 -7.13 2.75 -14.10
CA VAL A 467 -6.32 3.63 -14.95
C VAL A 467 -5.51 2.77 -15.91
N MET A 468 -5.37 3.20 -17.16
CA MET A 468 -4.73 2.41 -18.21
C MET A 468 -3.27 2.04 -17.88
N ARG A 469 -2.55 2.95 -17.22
CA ARG A 469 -1.14 2.81 -16.84
C ARG A 469 -0.90 3.13 -15.36
N ALA A 470 0.10 2.48 -14.78
CA ALA A 470 0.45 2.64 -13.37
C ALA A 470 0.99 4.05 -13.05
N ASP A 471 1.84 4.60 -13.92
CA ASP A 471 2.40 5.94 -13.76
C ASP A 471 1.32 7.03 -13.84
N TRP A 472 0.34 6.88 -14.74
CA TRP A 472 -0.84 7.76 -14.76
C TRP A 472 -1.70 7.64 -13.51
N CYS A 473 -1.77 6.46 -12.90
CA CYS A 473 -2.50 6.26 -11.65
C CYS A 473 -1.91 7.10 -10.52
N ASP A 474 -0.57 7.14 -10.43
CA ASP A 474 0.14 7.94 -9.43
C ASP A 474 0.04 9.44 -9.71
N THR A 475 0.25 9.86 -10.95
CA THR A 475 0.09 11.27 -11.35
C THR A 475 -1.33 11.76 -11.13
N LEU A 476 -2.35 10.99 -11.52
CA LEU A 476 -3.75 11.37 -11.33
C LEU A 476 -4.10 11.52 -9.85
N ARG A 477 -3.57 10.64 -8.98
CA ARG A 477 -3.72 10.74 -7.53
C ARG A 477 -3.07 12.01 -6.97
N ASP A 478 -1.87 12.37 -7.43
CA ASP A 478 -1.21 13.62 -7.07
C ASP A 478 -2.02 14.85 -7.50
N ARG A 479 -2.47 14.90 -8.76
CA ARG A 479 -3.29 16.03 -9.27
C ARG A 479 -4.62 16.17 -8.54
N ALA A 480 -5.27 15.05 -8.22
CA ALA A 480 -6.46 15.04 -7.37
C ALA A 480 -6.14 15.63 -5.98
N PHE A 481 -5.05 15.18 -5.34
CA PHE A 481 -4.64 15.65 -4.02
C PHE A 481 -4.36 17.16 -4.00
N ARG A 482 -3.63 17.68 -4.99
CA ARG A 482 -3.34 19.12 -5.16
C ARG A 482 -4.58 19.98 -5.30
N ARG A 483 -5.69 19.39 -5.78
CA ARG A 483 -7.00 20.03 -5.90
C ARG A 483 -7.90 19.79 -4.69
N GLY A 484 -7.40 19.10 -3.67
CA GLY A 484 -8.11 18.84 -2.42
C GLY A 484 -8.87 17.52 -2.38
N LEU A 485 -8.69 16.59 -3.34
CA LEU A 485 -9.35 15.28 -3.33
C LEU A 485 -8.38 14.17 -2.91
N VAL A 486 -8.72 13.46 -1.83
CA VAL A 486 -7.94 12.31 -1.34
C VAL A 486 -8.50 11.02 -1.95
N LEU A 487 -7.65 10.33 -2.71
CA LEU A 487 -7.90 9.01 -3.28
C LEU A 487 -6.84 8.02 -2.79
N LEU A 488 -7.24 6.76 -2.60
CA LEU A 488 -6.34 5.70 -2.17
C LEU A 488 -5.99 4.76 -3.32
N PRO A 489 -4.72 4.35 -3.47
CA PRO A 489 -4.36 3.37 -4.49
C PRO A 489 -4.88 1.96 -4.15
N ALA A 490 -5.11 1.15 -5.18
CA ALA A 490 -5.46 -0.26 -5.08
C ALA A 490 -4.82 -1.04 -6.23
N GLY A 491 -4.20 -2.19 -5.93
CA GLY A 491 -3.39 -2.90 -6.92
C GLY A 491 -2.30 -1.99 -7.51
N GLU A 492 -2.01 -2.17 -8.80
CA GLU A 492 -1.01 -1.39 -9.54
C GLU A 492 -1.62 -0.23 -10.35
N ARG A 493 -2.93 -0.30 -10.65
CA ARG A 493 -3.57 0.55 -11.67
C ARG A 493 -5.00 0.94 -11.32
N ALA A 494 -5.34 1.00 -10.03
CA ALA A 494 -6.68 1.44 -9.63
C ALA A 494 -6.63 2.47 -8.50
N LEU A 495 -7.56 3.41 -8.55
CA LEU A 495 -7.84 4.36 -7.47
C LEU A 495 -9.18 4.02 -6.84
N ARG A 496 -9.22 3.96 -5.51
CA ARG A 496 -10.43 3.76 -4.73
C ARG A 496 -11.22 5.06 -4.70
N PHE A 497 -12.53 4.94 -4.82
CA PHE A 497 -13.49 6.00 -4.66
C PHE A 497 -14.56 5.49 -3.71
N TYR A 498 -14.36 5.71 -2.42
CA TYR A 498 -15.17 5.20 -1.33
C TYR A 498 -15.89 6.37 -0.62
N PRO A 499 -17.06 6.81 -1.13
CA PRO A 499 -17.94 7.69 -0.37
C PRO A 499 -18.33 7.05 0.98
N ARG A 500 -18.65 7.90 1.94
CA ARG A 500 -19.30 7.48 3.19
C ARG A 500 -20.78 7.20 2.89
N TYR A 501 -21.45 6.45 3.77
CA TYR A 501 -22.81 5.94 3.52
C TYR A 501 -23.81 7.06 3.29
N ASP A 502 -23.64 8.14 4.05
CA ASP A 502 -24.49 9.34 4.07
C ASP A 502 -23.79 10.57 3.46
N THR A 503 -22.83 10.36 2.56
CA THR A 503 -22.21 11.47 1.82
C THR A 503 -23.27 12.23 1.04
N GLU A 504 -23.31 13.56 1.20
CA GLU A 504 -24.24 14.42 0.50
C GLU A 504 -24.01 14.40 -1.02
N PRO A 505 -25.06 14.44 -1.85
CA PRO A 505 -24.92 14.43 -3.31
C PRO A 505 -23.98 15.49 -3.86
N SER A 506 -23.99 16.70 -3.27
CA SER A 506 -23.11 17.82 -3.66
C SER A 506 -21.63 17.50 -3.44
N ALA A 507 -21.28 16.79 -2.37
CA ALA A 507 -19.90 16.39 -2.11
C ALA A 507 -19.42 15.32 -3.10
N ILE A 508 -20.30 14.42 -3.55
CA ILE A 508 -19.97 13.46 -4.62
C ILE A 508 -19.73 14.20 -5.94
N ASP A 509 -20.60 15.16 -6.28
CA ASP A 509 -20.46 15.97 -7.49
C ASP A 509 -19.17 16.78 -7.48
N GLU A 510 -18.82 17.36 -6.34
CA GLU A 510 -17.56 18.07 -6.14
C GLU A 510 -16.36 17.15 -6.33
N ALA A 511 -16.35 15.96 -5.73
CA ALA A 511 -15.27 14.99 -5.92
C ALA A 511 -15.11 14.58 -7.39
N LEU A 512 -16.22 14.33 -8.09
CA LEU A 512 -16.22 14.01 -9.52
C LEU A 512 -15.71 15.18 -10.36
N SER A 513 -16.07 16.42 -10.01
CA SER A 513 -15.58 17.63 -10.66
C SER A 513 -14.08 17.82 -10.44
N ILE A 514 -13.58 17.62 -9.22
CA ILE A 514 -12.14 17.68 -8.93
C ILE A 514 -11.39 16.60 -9.70
N LEU A 515 -11.93 15.37 -9.74
CA LEU A 515 -11.33 14.27 -10.48
C LEU A 515 -11.28 14.56 -11.99
N ARG A 516 -12.35 15.12 -12.56
CA ARG A 516 -12.38 15.60 -13.96
C ARG A 516 -11.24 16.58 -14.23
N LEU A 517 -11.12 17.63 -13.41
CA LEU A 517 -10.06 18.62 -13.56
C LEU A 517 -8.66 18.01 -13.42
N ALA A 518 -8.49 17.03 -12.54
CA ALA A 518 -7.23 16.30 -12.40
C ALA A 518 -6.90 15.44 -13.63
N ILE A 519 -7.90 14.88 -14.31
CA ILE A 519 -7.75 14.18 -15.59
C ILE A 519 -7.43 15.19 -16.71
N GLU A 520 -8.10 16.35 -16.74
CA GLU A 520 -7.83 17.40 -17.72
C GLU A 520 -6.42 17.98 -17.56
N ASP A 521 -5.89 18.11 -16.35
CA ASP A 521 -4.48 18.46 -16.12
C ASP A 521 -3.53 17.43 -16.72
N LEU A 522 -3.92 16.14 -16.69
CA LEU A 522 -3.15 15.04 -17.27
C LEU A 522 -3.21 15.04 -18.81
N VAL A 523 -4.34 15.46 -19.40
CA VAL A 523 -4.57 15.52 -20.87
C VAL A 523 -4.06 16.82 -21.50
N GLY A 524 -4.39 17.96 -20.90
CA GLY A 524 -4.22 19.31 -21.43
C GLY A 524 -2.93 19.99 -20.99
N GLY A 525 -2.27 19.48 -19.97
CA GLY A 525 -0.83 19.67 -19.87
C GLY A 525 -0.21 19.07 -21.12
N ARG A 526 0.67 19.80 -21.82
CA ARG A 526 1.80 19.09 -22.42
C ARG A 526 2.23 18.13 -21.32
N VAL A 527 2.32 16.84 -21.61
CA VAL A 527 2.98 15.92 -20.68
C VAL A 527 4.46 16.33 -20.69
N ASP A 528 4.76 17.48 -20.10
CA ASP A 528 6.07 17.82 -19.60
C ASP A 528 6.24 16.84 -18.47
N SER A 529 7.01 15.82 -18.81
CA SER A 529 7.36 14.62 -18.06
C SER A 529 8.18 14.92 -16.79
N ASP A 530 7.86 16.01 -16.09
CA ASP A 530 8.08 16.09 -14.66
C ASP A 530 7.13 15.10 -14.01
N VAL A 531 7.73 13.99 -13.56
CA VAL A 531 7.12 13.07 -12.62
C VAL A 531 6.68 13.92 -11.44
N THR A 532 5.38 14.19 -11.34
CA THR A 532 4.81 14.58 -10.05
C THR A 532 5.03 13.38 -9.15
N THR A 533 6.03 13.46 -8.28
CA THR A 533 6.24 12.44 -7.24
C THR A 533 4.91 12.35 -6.49
N PRO A 534 4.21 11.20 -6.55
CA PRO A 534 2.97 11.04 -5.82
C PRO A 534 3.25 11.33 -4.34
N PRO A 535 2.27 11.78 -3.54
CA PRO A 535 2.46 11.91 -2.11
C PRO A 535 3.03 10.60 -1.56
N GLU A 536 4.32 10.63 -1.20
CA GLU A 536 5.06 9.45 -0.80
C GLU A 536 4.67 9.05 0.60
N ILE A 537 4.67 7.74 0.86
CA ILE A 537 4.79 7.27 2.23
C ILE A 537 6.19 7.69 2.67
N ARG A 538 6.32 8.79 3.41
CA ARG A 538 7.60 9.18 3.99
C ARG A 538 7.96 8.10 4.99
N VAL A 539 8.86 7.21 4.59
CA VAL A 539 9.54 6.34 5.54
C VAL A 539 10.52 7.23 6.28
N GLY A 540 10.49 7.20 7.62
CA GLY A 540 11.40 8.00 8.44
C GLY A 540 12.84 7.78 7.95
N LYS A 541 13.54 8.87 7.60
CA LYS A 541 14.94 8.78 7.20
C LYS A 541 15.75 8.41 8.44
N LEU A 542 16.54 7.33 8.35
CA LEU A 542 17.39 6.90 9.45
C LEU A 542 18.83 7.32 9.18
N ALA A 543 19.50 7.90 10.17
CA ALA A 543 20.93 8.05 10.12
C ALA A 543 21.58 6.66 10.22
N ILE A 544 22.49 6.36 9.29
CA ILE A 544 23.32 5.16 9.30
C ILE A 544 24.61 5.51 10.06
N PRO A 545 24.85 4.95 11.26
CA PRO A 545 26.08 5.21 11.99
C PRO A 545 27.29 4.80 11.14
N LEU A 546 28.28 5.69 10.99
CA LEU A 546 29.42 5.43 10.10
C LEU A 546 30.26 4.22 10.54
N ASP A 547 30.23 3.88 11.83
CA ASP A 547 30.88 2.68 12.37
C ASP A 547 30.16 1.38 12.00
N THR A 548 28.89 1.41 11.57
CA THR A 548 28.20 0.22 11.04
C THR A 548 28.42 0.02 9.55
N VAL A 549 29.01 1.00 8.86
CA VAL A 549 29.26 0.94 7.42
C VAL A 549 30.44 0.03 7.11
N GLU A 550 30.22 -0.92 6.21
CA GLU A 550 31.23 -1.83 5.66
C GLU A 550 31.43 -1.52 4.18
N ILE A 551 32.69 -1.45 3.74
CA ILE A 551 33.04 -1.27 2.34
C ILE A 551 33.05 -2.64 1.65
N VAL A 552 32.29 -2.76 0.57
CA VAL A 552 32.25 -3.92 -0.32
C VAL A 552 32.93 -3.54 -1.63
N ASP A 553 34.00 -4.24 -2.01
CA ASP A 553 34.69 -4.00 -3.29
C ASP A 553 33.87 -4.56 -4.45
N LEU A 554 33.55 -3.71 -5.43
CA LEU A 554 32.81 -4.07 -6.64
C LEU A 554 33.75 -4.54 -7.74
N THR A 555 34.53 -5.58 -7.47
CA THR A 555 35.20 -6.38 -8.52
C THR A 555 34.16 -6.98 -9.47
N PRO A 556 34.50 -7.53 -10.65
CA PRO A 556 33.50 -8.16 -11.52
C PRO A 556 32.60 -9.18 -10.80
N ALA A 557 33.18 -10.03 -9.93
CA ALA A 557 32.41 -10.97 -9.12
C ALA A 557 31.59 -10.29 -8.01
N GLY A 558 32.14 -9.26 -7.37
CA GLY A 558 31.44 -8.48 -6.34
C GLY A 558 30.27 -7.69 -6.92
N PHE A 559 30.45 -7.07 -8.08
CA PHE A 559 29.40 -6.40 -8.82
C PHE A 559 28.27 -7.38 -9.17
N GLU A 560 28.60 -8.54 -9.74
CA GLU A 560 27.60 -9.57 -10.07
C GLU A 560 26.79 -10.04 -8.84
N ALA A 561 27.44 -10.21 -7.68
CA ALA A 561 26.75 -10.59 -6.44
C ALA A 561 25.81 -9.50 -5.91
N HIS A 562 26.05 -8.23 -6.23
CA HIS A 562 25.36 -7.08 -5.65
C HIS A 562 24.54 -6.24 -6.65
N LYS A 563 24.55 -6.58 -7.94
CA LYS A 563 23.98 -5.75 -9.00
C LYS A 563 22.50 -5.42 -8.84
N LEU A 564 21.70 -6.33 -8.27
CA LEU A 564 20.29 -6.06 -7.98
C LEU A 564 20.10 -5.03 -6.85
N GLN A 565 21.00 -5.01 -5.86
CA GLN A 565 20.96 -4.01 -4.80
C GLN A 565 21.48 -2.66 -5.31
N ILE A 566 22.53 -2.66 -6.14
CA ILE A 566 23.03 -1.46 -6.81
C ILE A 566 21.93 -0.84 -7.69
N LEU A 567 21.24 -1.68 -8.48
CA LEU A 567 20.11 -1.24 -9.29
C LEU A 567 18.97 -0.70 -8.43
N ALA A 568 18.70 -1.30 -7.28
CA ALA A 568 17.70 -0.76 -6.34
C ALA A 568 18.11 0.62 -5.80
N VAL A 569 19.40 0.85 -5.51
CA VAL A 569 19.91 2.18 -5.09
C VAL A 569 19.77 3.19 -6.24
N GLU A 570 20.13 2.82 -7.47
CA GLU A 570 19.92 3.62 -8.68
C GLU A 570 18.44 3.98 -8.88
N GLU A 571 17.56 2.99 -8.82
CA GLU A 571 16.12 3.17 -9.03
C GLU A 571 15.49 4.03 -7.93
N GLU A 572 15.91 3.85 -6.67
CA GLU A 572 15.38 4.61 -5.55
C GLU A 572 15.89 6.07 -5.56
N ARG A 573 17.15 6.29 -5.98
CA ARG A 573 17.77 7.63 -6.03
C ARG A 573 17.38 8.42 -7.29
N TYR A 574 17.41 7.79 -8.46
CA TYR A 574 17.28 8.45 -9.76
C TYR A 574 16.05 7.98 -10.57
N GLY A 575 15.30 6.99 -10.09
CA GLY A 575 14.18 6.38 -10.82
C GLY A 575 14.63 5.26 -11.77
N GLY A 576 13.68 4.53 -12.37
CA GLY A 576 13.98 3.48 -13.36
C GLY A 576 14.25 4.03 -14.77
N THR A 577 15.14 3.41 -15.55
CA THR A 577 15.57 3.88 -16.89
C THR A 577 14.45 3.96 -17.94
N GLY A 578 13.33 3.27 -17.72
CA GLY A 578 12.12 3.35 -18.54
C GLY A 578 11.31 4.64 -18.36
N HIS A 579 11.65 5.49 -17.38
CA HIS A 579 10.92 6.72 -17.05
C HIS A 579 11.45 7.98 -17.73
N CYS A 580 12.47 7.87 -18.59
CA CYS A 580 13.12 9.06 -19.16
C CYS A 580 12.39 9.64 -20.37
N ARG A 581 12.16 10.96 -20.32
CA ARG A 581 11.34 11.78 -21.22
C ARG A 581 11.68 11.55 -22.71
N PRO A 582 10.70 11.49 -23.63
CA PRO A 582 10.97 11.50 -25.07
C PRO A 582 11.77 12.73 -25.55
N GLY A 583 11.71 13.86 -24.83
CA GLY A 583 12.48 15.08 -25.11
C GLY A 583 13.85 15.19 -24.40
N VAL A 584 14.13 14.36 -23.39
CA VAL A 584 15.45 14.28 -22.72
C VAL A 584 16.40 13.40 -23.53
N ARG A 585 15.85 12.40 -24.21
CA ARG A 585 16.53 11.74 -25.33
C ARG A 585 16.49 12.66 -26.56
N ARG A 586 17.22 13.79 -26.54
CA ARG A 586 17.68 14.38 -27.81
C ARG A 586 18.35 13.22 -28.57
N THR A 587 17.96 12.98 -29.82
CA THR A 587 18.45 11.87 -30.67
C THR A 587 19.88 11.45 -30.29
N GLY A 588 20.01 10.33 -29.57
CA GLY A 588 21.30 9.75 -29.15
C GLY A 588 21.83 10.10 -27.74
N ARG A 589 21.08 10.72 -26.82
CA ARG A 589 21.58 11.06 -25.46
C ARG A 589 20.84 10.36 -24.31
N ARG A 590 21.58 10.02 -23.24
CA ARG A 590 21.07 9.41 -22.00
C ARG A 590 20.76 10.45 -20.91
N PRO A 591 19.92 10.13 -19.91
CA PRO A 591 19.72 10.96 -18.72
C PRO A 591 21.00 11.06 -17.86
N LEU A 592 21.28 12.23 -17.29
CA LEU A 592 22.45 12.44 -16.42
C LEU A 592 22.34 11.62 -15.13
N LEU A 593 23.47 11.04 -14.72
CA LEU A 593 23.65 10.22 -13.51
C LEU A 593 22.81 8.95 -13.38
N GLN A 594 21.96 8.61 -14.37
CA GLN A 594 21.18 7.39 -14.36
C GLN A 594 21.77 6.37 -15.34
N PHE A 595 22.27 5.25 -14.81
CA PHE A 595 23.01 4.29 -15.60
C PHE A 595 22.24 2.99 -15.77
N PRO A 596 22.05 2.49 -17.01
CA PRO A 596 21.48 1.17 -17.20
C PRO A 596 22.48 0.11 -16.70
N LEU A 597 21.93 -1.03 -16.27
CA LEU A 597 22.72 -2.08 -15.64
C LEU A 597 23.86 -2.56 -16.55
N GLU A 598 23.62 -2.66 -17.86
CA GLU A 598 24.62 -3.07 -18.84
C GLU A 598 25.82 -2.10 -18.91
N THR A 599 25.58 -0.81 -18.68
CA THR A 599 26.65 0.19 -18.64
C THR A 599 27.49 0.03 -17.38
N LEU A 600 26.85 -0.15 -16.22
CA LEU A 600 27.55 -0.40 -14.96
C LEU A 600 28.35 -1.72 -15.01
N GLU A 601 27.77 -2.78 -15.59
CA GLU A 601 28.44 -4.07 -15.82
C GLU A 601 29.67 -3.89 -16.73
N SER A 602 29.54 -3.12 -17.82
CA SER A 602 30.65 -2.79 -18.71
C SER A 602 31.76 -2.02 -18.00
N THR A 603 31.41 -1.03 -17.16
CA THR A 603 32.40 -0.27 -16.38
C THR A 603 33.10 -1.17 -15.36
N ALA A 604 32.35 -2.00 -14.62
CA ALA A 604 32.90 -2.93 -13.63
C ALA A 604 33.81 -4.00 -14.25
N SER A 605 33.60 -4.34 -15.52
CA SER A 605 34.42 -5.31 -16.26
C SER A 605 35.76 -4.75 -16.74
N ASN A 606 36.00 -3.43 -16.61
CA ASN A 606 37.27 -2.83 -16.99
C ASN A 606 38.41 -3.30 -16.04
N PRO A 607 39.59 -3.72 -16.55
CA PRO A 607 40.70 -4.17 -15.71
C PRO A 607 41.22 -3.13 -14.71
N ARG A 608 41.06 -1.83 -14.99
CA ARG A 608 41.39 -0.71 -14.09
C ARG A 608 40.12 -0.05 -13.52
N ALA A 609 39.01 -0.78 -13.44
CA ALA A 609 37.81 -0.33 -12.74
C ALA A 609 38.09 -0.24 -11.24
N ILE A 610 37.51 0.78 -10.61
CA ILE A 610 37.44 0.90 -9.16
C ILE A 610 35.98 1.10 -8.81
N GLY A 611 35.44 0.17 -8.05
CA GLY A 611 34.07 0.24 -7.57
C GLY A 611 33.98 -0.17 -6.10
N ILE A 612 33.14 0.55 -5.37
CA ILE A 612 32.89 0.34 -3.95
C ILE A 612 31.40 0.50 -3.68
N ALA A 613 30.87 -0.34 -2.81
CA ALA A 613 29.56 -0.15 -2.21
C ALA A 613 29.70 -0.05 -0.69
N LEU A 614 28.85 0.75 -0.08
CA LEU A 614 28.73 0.85 1.37
C LEU A 614 27.53 0.02 1.81
N ARG A 615 27.79 -0.99 2.63
CA ARG A 615 26.78 -1.86 3.24
C ARG A 615 26.60 -1.48 4.70
N ASP A 616 25.37 -1.22 5.13
CA ASP A 616 25.09 -1.11 6.55
C ASP A 616 25.07 -2.51 7.18
N ARG A 617 25.94 -2.78 8.17
CA ARG A 617 26.01 -4.08 8.84
C ARG A 617 24.74 -4.45 9.61
N VAL A 618 23.93 -3.47 10.01
CA VAL A 618 22.69 -3.72 10.78
C VAL A 618 21.57 -4.21 9.87
N SER A 619 21.31 -3.51 8.77
CA SER A 619 20.25 -3.87 7.82
C SER A 619 20.71 -4.81 6.70
N ALA A 620 22.02 -5.02 6.55
CA ALA A 620 22.68 -5.70 5.43
C ALA A 620 22.39 -5.08 4.05
N ARG A 621 21.74 -3.90 3.99
CA ARG A 621 21.42 -3.19 2.75
C ARG A 621 22.65 -2.42 2.26
N LEU A 622 22.83 -2.36 0.94
CA LEU A 622 23.67 -1.32 0.36
C LEU A 622 22.99 0.04 0.55
N VAL A 623 23.70 0.96 1.20
CA VAL A 623 23.24 2.33 1.47
C VAL A 623 23.76 3.33 0.44
N GLY A 624 24.81 2.97 -0.28
CA GLY A 624 25.33 3.74 -1.41
C GLY A 624 26.41 2.98 -2.16
N TYR A 625 26.77 3.47 -3.34
CA TYR A 625 27.85 2.90 -4.14
C TYR A 625 28.50 3.96 -5.03
N ALA A 626 29.72 3.69 -5.48
CA ALA A 626 30.45 4.45 -6.47
C ALA A 626 31.22 3.51 -7.39
N LEU A 627 31.24 3.78 -8.69
CA LEU A 627 31.90 2.95 -9.69
C LEU A 627 32.50 3.83 -10.80
N GLY A 628 33.75 3.57 -11.17
CA GLY A 628 34.43 4.24 -12.27
C GLY A 628 35.56 3.40 -12.84
N SER A 629 36.25 3.91 -13.87
CA SER A 629 37.38 3.22 -14.47
C SER A 629 38.36 4.16 -15.18
N ALA A 630 39.47 3.60 -15.69
CA ALA A 630 40.38 4.32 -16.60
C ALA A 630 39.77 4.62 -17.98
N LEU A 631 38.76 3.85 -18.39
CA LEU A 631 38.09 4.02 -19.67
C LEU A 631 36.81 4.83 -19.46
N GLU A 632 36.70 5.90 -20.21
CA GLU A 632 35.51 6.72 -20.22
C GLU A 632 34.40 6.10 -21.07
N ASN A 633 33.16 6.35 -20.69
CA ASN A 633 32.01 6.13 -21.56
C ASN A 633 31.79 7.38 -22.42
N HIS A 634 32.08 7.30 -23.72
CA HIS A 634 32.03 8.44 -24.66
C HIS A 634 30.67 9.15 -24.79
N ASP A 635 29.63 8.63 -24.14
CA ASP A 635 28.27 9.16 -24.12
C ASP A 635 28.00 10.09 -22.90
N GLU A 636 28.97 10.30 -22.00
CA GLU A 636 28.83 11.18 -20.84
C GLU A 636 29.05 12.65 -21.19
N GLU A 637 28.26 13.56 -20.61
CA GLU A 637 28.31 14.98 -20.96
C GLU A 637 29.40 15.71 -20.18
N GLY A 638 30.20 16.56 -20.86
CA GLY A 638 31.32 17.30 -20.25
C GLY A 638 32.68 16.61 -20.34
N VAL A 639 32.68 15.31 -20.60
CA VAL A 639 33.84 14.45 -20.92
C VAL A 639 34.87 15.07 -21.86
N ARG A 640 34.44 15.57 -23.03
CA ARG A 640 35.35 16.15 -24.04
C ARG A 640 35.94 17.50 -23.62
N SER A 641 35.41 18.09 -22.56
CA SER A 641 35.94 19.31 -21.96
C SER A 641 37.08 19.01 -20.98
N ASP A 642 37.36 17.74 -20.69
CA ASP A 642 38.54 17.35 -19.92
C ASP A 642 39.83 17.55 -20.75
N PRO A 643 40.75 18.44 -20.32
CA PRO A 643 42.00 18.67 -21.03
C PRO A 643 42.96 17.47 -21.02
N ARG A 644 42.73 16.51 -20.12
CA ARG A 644 43.48 15.25 -19.97
C ARG A 644 42.71 14.05 -20.53
N PHE A 645 41.68 14.31 -21.33
CA PHE A 645 40.91 13.26 -21.96
C PHE A 645 41.82 12.30 -22.74
N GLY A 646 41.70 11.00 -22.46
CA GLY A 646 42.52 9.94 -23.07
C GLY A 646 43.92 9.75 -22.44
N GLU A 647 44.30 10.55 -21.45
CA GLU A 647 45.50 10.28 -20.65
C GLU A 647 45.21 9.13 -19.66
N ASN A 648 46.05 8.09 -19.64
CA ASN A 648 45.91 6.92 -18.76
C ASN A 648 46.16 7.20 -17.26
N ASN A 649 46.24 8.49 -16.86
CA ASN A 649 46.46 8.99 -15.50
C ASN A 649 45.19 9.54 -14.83
N THR A 650 44.05 9.57 -15.54
CA THR A 650 42.78 10.12 -15.03
C THR A 650 41.79 9.00 -14.72
N PHE A 651 41.23 9.01 -13.51
CA PHE A 651 40.14 8.13 -13.09
C PHE A 651 38.80 8.79 -13.39
N TYR A 652 37.98 8.16 -14.22
CA TYR A 652 36.64 8.66 -14.53
C TYR A 652 35.65 8.00 -13.57
N LEU A 653 35.18 8.77 -12.57
CA LEU A 653 34.09 8.32 -11.70
C LEU A 653 32.79 8.39 -12.50
N HIS A 654 32.29 7.21 -12.89
CA HIS A 654 31.19 7.08 -13.82
C HIS A 654 29.84 7.18 -13.13
N ALA A 655 29.65 6.47 -12.02
CA ALA A 655 28.38 6.42 -11.30
C ALA A 655 28.60 6.54 -9.80
N MET A 656 27.71 7.26 -9.13
CA MET A 656 27.66 7.32 -7.67
C MET A 656 26.22 7.60 -7.21
N ALA A 657 25.76 6.84 -6.22
CA ALA A 657 24.43 7.01 -5.64
C ALA A 657 24.41 6.63 -4.16
N VAL A 658 23.59 7.33 -3.38
CA VAL A 658 23.26 7.01 -1.99
C VAL A 658 21.75 6.98 -1.86
N LEU A 659 21.23 6.02 -1.08
CA LEU A 659 19.81 5.87 -0.84
C LEU A 659 19.20 7.17 -0.29
N PRO A 660 18.09 7.68 -0.88
CA PRO A 660 17.45 8.92 -0.41
C PRO A 660 16.82 8.79 0.98
N THR A 661 16.64 7.55 1.47
CA THR A 661 16.17 7.25 2.82
C THR A 661 17.24 7.40 3.90
N VAL A 662 18.51 7.59 3.54
CA VAL A 662 19.61 7.77 4.48
C VAL A 662 19.66 9.23 4.93
N GLN A 663 19.51 9.47 6.24
CA GLN A 663 19.44 10.83 6.79
C GLN A 663 20.77 11.57 6.70
N ASN A 664 21.89 10.90 7.00
CA ASN A 664 23.26 11.41 6.96
C ASN A 664 23.92 11.07 5.62
N CYS A 665 23.22 11.36 4.51
CA CYS A 665 23.67 11.00 3.18
C CYS A 665 24.97 11.70 2.78
N VAL A 666 25.20 12.94 3.24
CA VAL A 666 26.44 13.69 2.99
C VAL A 666 27.65 12.97 3.56
N GLU A 667 27.54 12.45 4.78
CA GLU A 667 28.61 11.71 5.43
C GLU A 667 28.91 10.39 4.69
N ILE A 668 27.88 9.70 4.21
CA ILE A 668 28.01 8.47 3.41
C ILE A 668 28.64 8.75 2.05
N GLU A 669 28.25 9.84 1.37
CA GLU A 669 28.87 10.31 0.12
C GLU A 669 30.36 10.62 0.33
N ASN A 670 30.72 11.25 1.44
CA ASN A 670 32.11 11.55 1.78
C ASN A 670 32.93 10.28 2.03
N VAL A 671 32.36 9.27 2.69
CA VAL A 671 33.02 7.95 2.84
C VAL A 671 33.26 7.29 1.49
N LEU A 672 32.31 7.36 0.55
CA LEU A 672 32.50 6.85 -0.82
C LEU A 672 33.64 7.59 -1.52
N LEU A 673 33.61 8.92 -1.56
CA LEU A 673 34.60 9.72 -2.27
C LEU A 673 36.02 9.54 -1.74
N GLU A 674 36.21 9.51 -0.41
CA GLU A 674 37.54 9.28 0.18
C GLU A 674 38.04 7.84 -0.03
N SER A 675 37.16 6.85 0.09
CA SER A 675 37.49 5.45 -0.16
C SER A 675 37.89 5.20 -1.62
N LEU A 676 37.22 5.89 -2.53
CA LEU A 676 37.49 5.84 -3.96
C LEU A 676 38.79 6.59 -4.30
N ARG A 677 39.02 7.78 -3.75
CA ARG A 677 40.29 8.52 -3.90
C ARG A 677 41.48 7.68 -3.46
N THR A 678 41.38 7.02 -2.31
CA THR A 678 42.47 6.18 -1.77
C THR A 678 42.83 5.05 -2.74
N ARG A 679 41.81 4.37 -3.30
CA ARG A 679 42.01 3.31 -4.30
C ARG A 679 42.52 3.86 -5.63
N ALA A 680 42.06 5.03 -6.06
CA ALA A 680 42.50 5.66 -7.30
C ALA A 680 43.99 6.05 -7.24
N ILE A 681 44.44 6.64 -6.12
CA ILE A 681 45.86 6.92 -5.89
C ILE A 681 46.69 5.64 -5.89
N ALA A 682 46.21 4.58 -5.21
CA ALA A 682 46.89 3.29 -5.18
C ALA A 682 46.97 2.62 -6.56
N ALA A 683 46.03 2.92 -7.46
CA ALA A 683 46.02 2.49 -8.86
C ALA A 683 46.75 3.46 -9.81
N GLU A 684 47.55 4.39 -9.26
CA GLU A 684 48.39 5.34 -9.98
C GLU A 684 47.62 6.35 -10.84
N PHE A 685 46.39 6.69 -10.45
CA PHE A 685 45.69 7.84 -11.02
C PHE A 685 46.10 9.12 -10.30
N GLU A 686 46.33 10.18 -11.07
CA GLU A 686 46.70 11.50 -10.57
C GLU A 686 45.47 12.43 -10.47
N PHE A 687 44.48 12.21 -11.32
CA PHE A 687 43.28 13.04 -11.43
C PHE A 687 42.01 12.20 -11.34
N LEU A 688 40.94 12.82 -10.86
CA LEU A 688 39.58 12.29 -10.94
C LEU A 688 38.72 13.26 -11.73
N SER A 689 38.00 12.74 -12.71
CA SER A 689 37.02 13.48 -13.47
C SER A 689 35.65 12.83 -13.38
N THR A 690 34.61 13.65 -13.25
CA THR A 690 33.25 13.13 -13.04
C THR A 690 32.19 14.16 -13.36
N LEU A 691 31.07 13.68 -13.91
CA LEU A 691 29.82 14.42 -13.87
C LEU A 691 29.14 14.16 -12.53
N ILE A 692 28.80 15.22 -11.79
CA ILE A 692 28.17 15.09 -10.48
C ILE A 692 27.20 16.24 -10.17
N GLU A 693 26.34 16.06 -9.16
CA GLU A 693 25.53 17.15 -8.59
C GLU A 693 26.46 18.24 -8.01
N ASP A 694 26.27 19.50 -8.43
CA ASP A 694 27.15 20.65 -8.09
C ASP A 694 27.22 20.90 -6.57
N ARG A 695 26.20 20.47 -5.80
CA ARG A 695 26.20 20.57 -4.32
C ARG A 695 27.37 19.86 -3.66
N LEU A 696 27.93 18.81 -4.27
CA LEU A 696 29.05 18.06 -3.67
C LEU A 696 30.35 18.86 -3.63
N ARG A 697 30.41 20.04 -4.26
CA ARG A 697 31.52 20.99 -4.08
C ARG A 697 31.46 21.76 -2.77
N GLU A 698 30.31 21.76 -2.11
CA GLU A 698 30.11 22.42 -0.81
C GLU A 698 30.03 21.40 0.32
N THR A 699 29.48 20.21 0.04
CA THR A 699 29.26 19.15 1.03
C THR A 699 30.29 18.03 0.99
N GLY A 700 31.13 17.99 -0.07
CA GLY A 700 32.11 16.95 -0.33
C GLY A 700 33.33 17.01 0.61
N PRO A 701 34.32 16.12 0.39
CA PRO A 701 35.59 16.22 1.09
C PRO A 701 36.42 17.43 0.61
N ALA A 702 37.32 17.93 1.46
CA ALA A 702 38.02 19.20 1.24
C ALA A 702 38.80 19.28 -0.09
N TRP A 703 39.38 18.16 -0.56
CA TRP A 703 40.10 18.10 -1.84
C TRP A 703 39.16 18.25 -3.05
N PHE A 704 37.87 17.93 -2.88
CA PHE A 704 36.85 18.03 -3.89
C PHE A 704 36.30 19.46 -4.02
N HIS A 705 36.36 20.27 -2.95
CA HIS A 705 35.93 21.67 -2.97
C HIS A 705 36.79 22.52 -3.92
N SER A 706 38.07 22.18 -4.02
CA SER A 706 39.04 22.81 -4.94
C SER A 706 39.00 22.24 -6.36
N ALA A 707 38.08 21.34 -6.70
CA ALA A 707 37.98 20.76 -8.03
C ALA A 707 37.70 21.85 -9.09
N ALA A 708 38.41 21.77 -10.21
CA ALA A 708 38.21 22.66 -11.35
C ALA A 708 36.89 22.29 -12.04
N ILE A 709 36.06 23.31 -12.30
CA ILE A 709 34.84 23.15 -13.09
C ILE A 709 35.22 23.24 -14.56
N LEU A 710 35.12 22.13 -15.27
CA LEU A 710 35.42 22.07 -16.70
C LEU A 710 34.20 22.49 -17.53
N LEU A 711 33.01 22.07 -17.09
CA LEU A 711 31.74 22.42 -17.73
C LEU A 711 30.62 22.48 -16.70
N ARG A 712 29.81 23.54 -16.72
CA ARG A 712 28.51 23.57 -16.03
C ARG A 712 27.44 23.08 -16.99
N ILE A 713 26.62 22.14 -16.53
CA ILE A 713 25.57 21.55 -17.34
C ILE A 713 24.24 22.04 -16.80
N ASP A 714 23.48 22.72 -17.66
CA ASP A 714 22.12 23.15 -17.34
C ASP A 714 21.26 21.92 -17.05
N ASN A 715 20.49 21.96 -15.96
CA ASN A 715 19.63 20.85 -15.58
C ASN A 715 18.39 20.75 -16.48
N TYR A 716 18.56 20.14 -17.65
CA TYR A 716 17.46 19.84 -18.57
C TYR A 716 16.61 18.63 -18.14
N LEU A 717 16.94 17.99 -17.00
CA LEU A 717 16.16 16.90 -16.41
C LEU A 717 15.06 17.38 -15.46
N GLY A 718 15.03 18.67 -15.09
CA GLY A 718 14.01 19.23 -14.21
C GLY A 718 14.13 18.82 -12.73
N SER A 719 15.20 18.12 -12.35
CA SER A 719 15.37 17.59 -10.98
C SER A 719 15.62 18.67 -9.90
N GLY A 720 15.80 19.93 -10.28
CA GLY A 720 16.12 21.04 -9.36
C GLY A 720 17.57 21.08 -8.87
N SER A 721 18.41 20.11 -9.25
CA SER A 721 19.85 20.06 -8.93
C SER A 721 20.69 20.55 -10.12
N CYS A 722 21.65 21.45 -9.91
CA CYS A 722 22.63 21.78 -10.95
C CYS A 722 23.68 20.67 -11.06
N PHE A 723 24.20 20.42 -12.27
CA PHE A 723 25.28 19.45 -12.49
C PHE A 723 26.54 20.14 -12.99
N ALA A 724 27.68 19.62 -12.58
CA ALA A 724 28.98 20.10 -13.03
C ALA A 724 29.87 18.92 -13.42
N TYR A 725 30.55 19.07 -14.54
CA TYR A 725 31.66 18.19 -14.90
C TYR A 725 32.93 18.76 -14.28
N LEU A 726 33.50 18.02 -13.33
CA LEU A 726 34.60 18.45 -12.48
C LEU A 726 35.84 17.62 -12.74
N GLN A 727 37.00 18.25 -12.59
CA GLN A 727 38.29 17.57 -12.47
C GLN A 727 38.96 17.96 -11.15
N ALA A 728 39.38 16.97 -10.38
CA ALA A 728 40.07 17.13 -9.12
C ALA A 728 41.44 16.45 -9.16
N ALA A 729 42.46 17.09 -8.59
CA ALA A 729 43.73 16.42 -8.32
C ALA A 729 43.55 15.46 -7.14
N LEU A 730 43.96 14.21 -7.30
CA LEU A 730 43.87 13.20 -6.24
C LEU A 730 44.95 13.40 -5.19
N GLN A 731 46.09 14.01 -5.54
CA GLN A 731 47.13 14.40 -4.59
C GLN A 731 47.25 15.93 -4.49
N PRO A 732 47.57 16.49 -3.31
CA PRO A 732 47.89 17.92 -3.19
C PRO A 732 49.09 18.26 -4.08
N ALA A 733 49.06 19.41 -4.77
CA ALA A 733 50.22 19.89 -5.50
C ALA A 733 51.41 20.05 -4.53
N ALA A 734 52.55 19.44 -4.85
CA ALA A 734 53.78 19.65 -4.08
C ALA A 734 54.17 21.14 -4.15
N ASP A 735 54.40 21.77 -3.00
CA ASP A 735 54.89 23.15 -2.93
C ASP A 735 56.17 23.30 -3.79
N PRO A 736 56.29 24.34 -4.63
CA PRO A 736 57.47 24.52 -5.46
C PRO A 736 58.67 24.87 -4.57
N SER A 737 59.62 23.93 -4.46
CA SER A 737 60.91 24.11 -3.79
C SER A 737 61.63 25.38 -4.27
N PRO A 738 62.23 26.18 -3.37
CA PRO A 738 62.86 27.45 -3.75
C PRO A 738 64.12 27.18 -4.59
N ARG A 739 64.14 27.70 -5.82
CA ARG A 739 65.32 27.68 -6.70
C ARG A 739 66.47 28.44 -6.03
N ALA A 740 67.59 27.75 -5.90
CA ALA A 740 68.87 28.30 -5.45
C ALA A 740 69.32 29.45 -6.35
N GLN A 741 69.57 30.62 -5.74
CA GLN A 741 70.35 31.69 -6.35
C GLN A 741 71.83 31.30 -6.26
N THR A 742 72.48 31.11 -7.41
CA THR A 742 73.93 31.08 -7.53
C THR A 742 74.47 32.51 -7.54
N ASN A 743 75.40 32.81 -6.63
CA ASN A 743 76.17 34.05 -6.57
C ASN A 743 77.22 34.13 -7.69
N THR A 744 77.47 35.39 -8.09
CA THR A 744 78.49 35.99 -8.99
C THR A 744 78.25 35.93 -10.48
#